data_AF-Q02BB1-F1
#
_entry.id   AF-Q02BB1-F1
#
_cell.length_a   1.000
_cell.length_b   1.000
_cell.length_c   1.000
_cell.angle_alpha   90.00
_cell.angle_beta   90.00
_cell.angle_gamma   90.00
#
_symmetry.space_group_name_H-M   'P 1'
#
loop_
_entity.id
_entity.type
_entity.pdbx_description
1 polymer ?
#
loop_
_entity_poly.entity_id
_entity_poly.type
_entity_poly.pdbx_seq_one_letter_code
_entity_poly.pdbx_strand_id
1 'polypeptide(L)'
;MRRHLRENAHIGLNAPKPGAPYLSVVATARNDDHGGNLLGRMQVFVDGWIKQANRHQLSSELIIVEWNPPEGRPRLAEALRWPVDTGVCTVRIIEVPPEIHARYRHAKALPLYQMIAKNVGIRRALGEFVLATNIDIVFSDELIRFLATKPLVKGCMYRIDRYDVTSDVPVNGTLDEQLAYCRTHIIRLCAREGIFRLTPEGLRQTEPDDITPLDSGIHFGPGWFPTELYGLGNRSRWIENSAELFVRVPKGGGMLELEVEPGPGVRPHAERLQVFDRNGSRIANWTIAGRTTLRLLVPETADGGFQLLKLYVPGGGKPLLHDPRILNFQFLRCGWVAPKPPAPLDSYSETIRANRSTLARLLTTGGESLGLVSRVFGRIAKLKKAFALLAKSSGDIFGPSAECWGPNWYEPEHSPGARFRWVSGEAAVLVRATAPISSLVMLVEPGPGVGFGRFMLQVRSGDGAVVARVPVEGLTYLELPLSLPSGLNALFLSAEAGGAACDEDPRILDFRVFGLACHTTGSGDAPDPTIPVRPWAALSALPISPAIDWASTLRNDEHILEDLGRPQYLHLYACGDFTLLAREDWFDIRGYAELHQFSMHLDSILCYTAHHAGLSEVILPEPMRIYHIEHGAGSGWTPEGENEMYMRIARKGIETVSYDQLVALITQMRTIKAPVIFNMDAWGLSEYSLMETVPGVAPRADICPLIESSHVSTQ
;
A
#
# COMPACT_ATOMS: atom_id res chain seq x y z
N MET A 1 6.51 -21.90 26.46
CA MET A 1 7.58 -22.85 26.87
C MET A 1 8.99 -22.40 26.44
N ARG A 2 9.22 -21.93 25.20
CA ARG A 2 10.53 -21.36 24.77
C ARG A 2 10.95 -20.03 25.45
N ARG A 3 10.00 -19.27 26.02
CA ARG A 3 10.27 -18.00 26.74
C ARG A 3 10.99 -18.22 28.09
N HIS A 4 10.66 -19.29 28.81
CA HIS A 4 11.29 -19.62 30.10
C HIS A 4 12.66 -20.30 29.97
N LEU A 5 12.96 -20.93 28.83
CA LEU A 5 14.30 -21.48 28.59
C LEU A 5 15.32 -20.39 28.22
N ARG A 6 14.89 -19.20 27.78
CA ARG A 6 15.78 -18.04 27.54
C ARG A 6 16.26 -17.39 28.85
N GLU A 7 15.48 -17.46 29.93
CA GLU A 7 15.83 -16.79 31.20
C GLU A 7 16.95 -17.50 31.98
N ASN A 8 17.14 -18.82 31.79
CA ASN A 8 18.07 -19.60 32.62
C ASN A 8 19.44 -19.90 31.97
N ALA A 9 19.65 -19.58 30.69
CA ALA A 9 20.91 -19.88 29.98
C ALA A 9 21.86 -18.68 29.78
N HIS A 10 21.42 -17.45 30.08
CA HIS A 10 22.16 -16.21 29.76
C HIS A 10 22.73 -15.44 30.96
N ILE A 11 22.72 -16.03 32.16
CA ILE A 11 23.30 -15.41 33.35
C ILE A 11 24.83 -15.53 33.29
N GLY A 12 25.50 -14.68 32.51
CA GLY A 12 26.96 -14.60 32.59
C GLY A 12 27.75 -13.78 31.56
N LEU A 13 27.21 -13.43 30.37
CA LEU A 13 28.07 -12.90 29.29
C LEU A 13 27.65 -11.59 28.60
N ASN A 14 26.49 -10.99 28.85
CA ASN A 14 26.01 -9.86 28.04
C ASN A 14 25.19 -8.78 28.78
N ALA A 15 25.46 -8.49 30.06
CA ALA A 15 24.91 -7.26 30.66
C ALA A 15 25.67 -6.03 30.09
N PRO A 16 24.98 -4.97 29.62
CA PRO A 16 25.66 -3.75 29.17
C PRO A 16 26.51 -3.18 30.30
N LYS A 17 27.79 -2.89 30.01
CA LYS A 17 28.70 -2.30 30.99
C LYS A 17 28.15 -0.92 31.42
N PRO A 18 28.27 -0.52 32.69
CA PRO A 18 27.93 0.85 33.11
C PRO A 18 28.66 1.87 32.22
N GLY A 19 27.91 2.78 31.59
CA GLY A 19 28.45 3.78 30.66
C GLY A 19 28.52 3.36 29.18
N ALA A 20 28.00 2.18 28.81
CA ALA A 20 27.86 1.79 27.40
C ALA A 20 26.86 2.71 26.66
N PRO A 21 27.11 3.02 25.38
CA PRO A 21 26.18 3.82 24.58
C PRO A 21 24.85 3.10 24.42
N TYR A 22 23.77 3.85 24.18
CA TYR A 22 22.48 3.23 23.88
C TYR A 22 22.49 2.59 22.48
N LEU A 23 23.11 3.26 21.51
CA LEU A 23 23.13 2.83 20.11
C LEU A 23 24.56 2.82 19.54
N SER A 24 24.95 1.73 18.90
CA SER A 24 26.13 1.69 18.02
C SER A 24 25.68 1.81 16.57
N VAL A 25 26.24 2.76 15.83
CA VAL A 25 26.07 2.88 14.38
C VAL A 25 27.29 2.33 13.69
N VAL A 26 27.10 1.32 12.86
CA VAL A 26 28.17 0.62 12.15
C VAL A 26 28.04 0.88 10.66
N ALA A 27 29.11 1.41 10.06
CA ALA A 27 29.24 1.59 8.63
C ALA A 27 30.63 1.14 8.16
N THR A 28 30.79 0.91 6.86
CA THR A 28 32.04 0.39 6.29
C THR A 28 32.44 1.22 5.11
N ALA A 29 33.73 1.50 4.96
CA ALA A 29 34.24 2.26 3.84
C ALA A 29 35.70 1.94 3.56
N ARG A 30 36.20 2.48 2.45
CA ARG A 30 37.62 2.63 2.14
C ARG A 30 37.79 3.92 1.35
N ASN A 31 38.94 4.56 1.45
CA ASN A 31 39.18 5.84 0.79
C ASN A 31 39.49 5.68 -0.71
N ASP A 32 38.61 5.06 -1.51
CA ASP A 32 38.85 4.75 -2.93
C ASP A 32 38.05 5.61 -3.93
N ASP A 33 37.25 6.56 -3.42
CA ASP A 33 36.34 7.40 -4.22
C ASP A 33 35.28 6.61 -5.01
N HIS A 34 34.89 5.44 -4.50
CA HIS A 34 33.82 4.62 -5.11
C HIS A 34 32.53 5.42 -5.31
N GLY A 35 31.98 5.36 -6.53
CA GLY A 35 30.78 6.12 -6.92
C GLY A 35 30.97 7.63 -7.08
N GLY A 36 32.22 8.13 -7.01
CA GLY A 36 32.61 9.53 -7.17
C GLY A 36 32.22 10.40 -5.98
N ASN A 37 33.05 11.37 -5.58
CA ASN A 37 32.83 12.22 -4.41
C ASN A 37 32.44 11.46 -3.12
N LEU A 38 33.04 10.29 -2.90
CA LEU A 38 32.72 9.44 -1.75
C LEU A 38 33.02 10.15 -0.43
N LEU A 39 34.18 10.82 -0.34
CA LEU A 39 34.58 11.58 0.85
C LEU A 39 33.56 12.67 1.22
N GLY A 40 32.99 13.36 0.22
CA GLY A 40 31.95 14.37 0.44
C GLY A 40 30.69 13.76 1.06
N ARG A 41 30.19 12.64 0.53
CA ARG A 41 29.03 11.92 1.10
C ARG A 41 29.32 11.40 2.51
N MET A 42 30.50 10.79 2.72
CA MET A 42 30.92 10.34 4.05
C MET A 42 30.99 11.47 5.06
N GLN A 43 31.47 12.66 4.65
CA GLN A 43 31.49 13.83 5.51
C GLN A 43 30.08 14.26 5.92
N VAL A 44 29.11 14.27 4.99
CA VAL A 44 27.71 14.56 5.29
C VAL A 44 27.13 13.56 6.29
N PHE A 45 27.37 12.26 6.10
CA PHE A 45 26.92 11.20 7.01
C PHE A 45 27.49 11.37 8.43
N VAL A 46 28.82 11.55 8.55
CA VAL A 46 29.50 11.72 9.84
C VAL A 46 29.02 12.98 10.56
N ASP A 47 29.02 14.12 9.86
CA ASP A 47 28.56 15.39 10.40
C ASP A 47 27.10 15.31 10.84
N GLY A 48 26.25 14.73 9.98
CA GLY A 48 24.83 14.57 10.22
C GLY A 48 24.57 13.78 11.50
N TRP A 49 25.16 12.59 11.61
CA TRP A 49 25.00 11.73 12.78
C TRP A 49 25.46 12.43 14.07
N ILE A 50 26.69 12.96 14.10
CA ILE A 50 27.25 13.58 15.31
C ILE A 50 26.43 14.81 15.72
N LYS A 51 26.05 15.68 14.78
CA LYS A 51 25.25 16.88 15.07
C LYS A 51 23.86 16.51 15.58
N GLN A 52 23.20 15.52 14.99
CA GLN A 52 21.88 15.07 15.43
C GLN A 52 21.93 14.36 16.78
N ALA A 53 22.93 13.50 17.02
CA ALA A 53 23.12 12.83 18.29
C ALA A 53 23.28 13.84 19.43
N ASN A 54 24.10 14.88 19.22
CA ASN A 54 24.27 15.97 20.18
C ASN A 54 23.00 16.83 20.34
N ARG A 55 22.32 17.15 19.24
CA ARG A 55 21.06 17.92 19.26
C ARG A 55 19.99 17.24 20.12
N HIS A 56 19.85 15.92 20.02
CA HIS A 56 18.80 15.16 20.71
C HIS A 56 19.27 14.41 21.96
N GLN A 57 20.54 14.57 22.36
CA GLN A 57 21.15 13.87 23.50
C GLN A 57 21.06 12.33 23.38
N LEU A 58 21.23 11.82 22.15
CA LEU A 58 21.28 10.39 21.88
C LEU A 58 22.69 9.87 22.19
N SER A 59 22.83 9.16 23.32
CA SER A 59 24.08 8.46 23.66
C SER A 59 24.38 7.37 22.63
N SER A 60 25.42 7.58 21.82
CA SER A 60 25.78 6.66 20.73
C SER A 60 27.27 6.46 20.57
N GLU A 61 27.65 5.43 19.82
CA GLU A 61 28.96 5.37 19.18
C GLU A 61 28.81 5.23 17.66
N LEU A 62 29.74 5.81 16.91
CA LEU A 62 29.87 5.64 15.47
C LEU A 62 31.13 4.82 15.17
N ILE A 63 30.95 3.64 14.61
CA ILE A 63 32.01 2.71 14.22
C ILE A 63 32.12 2.69 12.70
N ILE A 64 33.26 3.13 12.18
CA ILE A 64 33.61 3.00 10.77
C ILE A 64 34.65 1.90 10.61
N VAL A 65 34.30 0.85 9.88
CA VAL A 65 35.27 -0.19 9.50
C VAL A 65 35.96 0.24 8.20
N GLU A 66 37.21 0.65 8.32
CA GLU A 66 38.06 0.97 7.17
C GLU A 66 38.67 -0.32 6.62
N TRP A 67 38.14 -0.79 5.50
CA TRP A 67 38.48 -2.11 4.96
C TRP A 67 39.45 -2.04 3.79
N ASN A 68 40.57 -2.74 3.89
CA ASN A 68 41.60 -2.82 2.86
C ASN A 68 41.99 -1.42 2.32
N PRO A 69 42.41 -0.49 3.20
CA PRO A 69 42.64 0.89 2.81
C PRO A 69 43.68 1.00 1.67
N PRO A 70 43.41 1.79 0.60
CA PRO A 70 44.30 1.85 -0.56
C PRO A 70 45.70 2.36 -0.21
N GLU A 71 46.72 1.78 -0.84
CA GLU A 71 48.09 2.28 -0.76
C GLU A 71 48.16 3.70 -1.37
N GLY A 72 48.92 4.60 -0.73
CA GLY A 72 49.13 5.96 -1.22
C GLY A 72 47.96 6.94 -0.99
N ARG A 73 46.91 6.53 -0.26
CA ARG A 73 45.84 7.44 0.18
C ARG A 73 45.82 7.56 1.70
N PRO A 74 45.47 8.75 2.24
CA PRO A 74 45.35 8.93 3.68
C PRO A 74 44.25 8.01 4.23
N ARG A 75 44.45 7.55 5.47
CA ARG A 75 43.43 6.79 6.20
C ARG A 75 42.19 7.64 6.43
N LEU A 76 41.02 7.03 6.63
CA LEU A 76 39.78 7.77 6.85
C LEU A 76 39.83 8.66 8.10
N ALA A 77 40.63 8.27 9.11
CA ALA A 77 40.91 9.09 10.29
C ALA A 77 41.51 10.47 9.94
N GLU A 78 42.33 10.53 8.88
CA GLU A 78 43.02 11.74 8.42
C GLU A 78 42.26 12.43 7.26
N ALA A 79 41.57 11.66 6.43
CA ALA A 79 40.89 12.15 5.24
C ALA A 79 39.57 12.89 5.54
N LEU A 80 38.89 12.51 6.63
CA LEU A 80 37.65 13.15 7.08
C LEU A 80 37.93 14.24 8.11
N ARG A 81 37.03 15.23 8.15
CA ARG A 81 37.05 16.26 9.20
C ARG A 81 36.24 15.77 10.39
N TRP A 82 36.84 15.84 11.56
CA TRP A 82 36.22 15.42 12.82
C TRP A 82 36.02 16.64 13.72
N PRO A 83 34.86 16.79 14.36
CA PRO A 83 34.68 17.84 15.36
C PRO A 83 35.59 17.60 16.57
N VAL A 84 36.09 18.68 17.15
CA VAL A 84 36.98 18.62 18.34
C VAL A 84 36.27 17.98 19.53
N ASP A 85 34.96 18.21 19.65
CA ASP A 85 34.09 17.59 20.63
C ASP A 85 32.96 16.84 19.91
N THR A 86 32.93 15.52 20.07
CA THR A 86 31.89 14.66 19.52
C THR A 86 30.71 14.49 20.50
N GLY A 87 30.81 15.06 21.70
CA GLY A 87 29.78 15.13 22.74
C GLY A 87 29.28 13.77 23.19
N VAL A 88 27.98 13.52 23.04
CA VAL A 88 27.35 12.24 23.45
C VAL A 88 27.59 11.09 22.46
N CYS A 89 28.34 11.34 21.38
CA CYS A 89 28.70 10.36 20.38
C CYS A 89 30.21 10.06 20.43
N THR A 90 30.61 8.83 20.69
CA THR A 90 32.03 8.42 20.54
C THR A 90 32.31 7.92 19.13
N VAL A 91 33.46 8.25 18.55
CA VAL A 91 33.83 7.77 17.19
C VAL A 91 34.99 6.77 17.29
N ARG A 92 34.86 5.64 16.57
CA ARG A 92 35.90 4.61 16.45
C ARG A 92 36.07 4.21 15.00
N ILE A 93 37.32 4.14 14.54
CA ILE A 93 37.67 3.59 13.23
C ILE A 93 38.42 2.29 13.45
N ILE A 94 37.94 1.21 12.84
CA ILE A 94 38.54 -0.13 12.95
C ILE A 94 39.15 -0.46 11.59
N GLU A 95 40.47 -0.62 11.54
CA GLU A 95 41.19 -0.93 10.30
C GLU A 95 41.27 -2.44 10.07
N VAL A 96 40.77 -2.90 8.93
CA VAL A 96 41.05 -4.26 8.42
C VAL A 96 42.14 -4.15 7.35
N PRO A 97 43.36 -4.64 7.64
CA PRO A 97 44.50 -4.37 6.78
C PRO A 97 44.51 -5.25 5.52
N PRO A 98 45.23 -4.84 4.46
CA PRO A 98 45.28 -5.55 3.18
C PRO A 98 45.68 -7.04 3.28
N GLU A 99 46.49 -7.42 4.27
CA GLU A 99 46.95 -8.81 4.48
C GLU A 99 45.81 -9.74 4.91
N ILE A 100 44.83 -9.21 5.66
CA ILE A 100 43.61 -9.96 6.00
C ILE A 100 42.69 -10.04 4.79
N HIS A 101 42.49 -8.92 4.08
CA HIS A 101 41.68 -8.89 2.86
C HIS A 101 42.17 -9.87 1.78
N ALA A 102 43.49 -10.00 1.60
CA ALA A 102 44.09 -10.89 0.61
C ALA A 102 43.74 -12.37 0.80
N ARG A 103 43.23 -12.77 1.97
CA ARG A 103 42.80 -14.16 2.27
C ARG A 103 41.46 -14.53 1.63
N TYR A 104 40.67 -13.54 1.22
CA TYR A 104 39.33 -13.76 0.68
C TYR A 104 39.33 -14.13 -0.81
N ARG A 105 38.41 -14.99 -1.21
CA ARG A 105 38.24 -15.37 -2.63
C ARG A 105 37.76 -14.15 -3.40
N HIS A 106 38.40 -13.83 -4.52
CA HIS A 106 38.18 -12.62 -5.33
C HIS A 106 38.76 -11.30 -4.77
N ALA A 107 39.62 -11.34 -3.74
CA ALA A 107 40.20 -10.13 -3.12
C ALA A 107 40.86 -9.15 -4.10
N LYS A 108 41.42 -9.65 -5.22
CA LYS A 108 42.00 -8.81 -6.28
C LYS A 108 40.96 -8.04 -7.10
N ALA A 109 39.75 -8.59 -7.28
CA ALA A 109 38.70 -8.05 -8.13
C ALA A 109 37.61 -7.29 -7.35
N LEU A 110 37.41 -7.67 -6.08
CA LEU A 110 36.48 -7.07 -5.13
C LEU A 110 37.27 -6.41 -3.98
N PRO A 111 37.39 -5.07 -3.96
CA PRO A 111 38.21 -4.36 -2.99
C PRO A 111 37.59 -4.27 -1.58
N LEU A 112 36.28 -4.50 -1.46
CA LEU A 112 35.50 -4.34 -0.23
C LEU A 112 34.44 -5.44 -0.12
N TYR A 113 34.47 -6.20 0.98
CA TYR A 113 33.40 -7.15 1.34
C TYR A 113 32.46 -6.49 2.35
N GLN A 114 31.52 -5.69 1.85
CA GLN A 114 30.66 -4.81 2.65
C GLN A 114 30.00 -5.51 3.85
N MET A 115 29.42 -6.70 3.66
CA MET A 115 28.72 -7.43 4.73
C MET A 115 29.66 -7.99 5.79
N ILE A 116 30.82 -8.48 5.38
CA ILE A 116 31.86 -8.97 6.28
C ILE A 116 32.44 -7.81 7.09
N ALA A 117 32.71 -6.68 6.43
CA ALA A 117 33.15 -5.46 7.09
C ALA A 117 32.10 -4.94 8.09
N LYS A 118 30.79 -5.01 7.78
CA LYS A 118 29.72 -4.64 8.72
C LYS A 118 29.76 -5.55 9.95
N ASN A 119 29.95 -6.86 9.76
CA ASN A 119 30.09 -7.80 10.86
C ASN A 119 31.29 -7.50 11.76
N VAL A 120 32.43 -7.07 11.22
CA VAL A 120 33.61 -6.65 12.01
C VAL A 120 33.24 -5.56 13.02
N GLY A 121 32.48 -4.57 12.58
CA GLY A 121 32.00 -3.48 13.43
C GLY A 121 30.91 -3.93 14.40
N ILE A 122 29.91 -4.68 13.94
CA ILE A 122 28.82 -5.22 14.79
C ILE A 122 29.39 -6.08 15.91
N ARG A 123 30.38 -6.93 15.61
CA ARG A 123 31.04 -7.80 16.59
C ARG A 123 31.75 -7.01 17.70
N ARG A 124 32.21 -5.79 17.40
CA ARG A 124 32.96 -4.89 18.30
C ARG A 124 32.12 -3.73 18.85
N ALA A 125 30.83 -3.71 18.54
CA ALA A 125 29.87 -2.75 19.06
C ALA A 125 29.65 -2.94 20.57
N LEU A 126 29.55 -1.83 21.28
CA LEU A 126 29.35 -1.73 22.73
C LEU A 126 27.92 -1.33 23.10
N GLY A 127 27.15 -0.82 22.14
CA GLY A 127 25.80 -0.32 22.35
C GLY A 127 24.79 -1.43 22.69
N GLU A 128 23.71 -1.04 23.36
CA GLU A 128 22.60 -1.96 23.64
C GLU A 128 21.91 -2.39 22.33
N PHE A 129 21.76 -1.44 21.41
CA PHE A 129 21.27 -1.66 20.05
C PHE A 129 22.37 -1.35 19.03
N VAL A 130 22.33 -2.03 17.88
CA VAL A 130 23.29 -1.81 16.79
C VAL A 130 22.53 -1.58 15.50
N LEU A 131 22.77 -0.41 14.90
CA LEU A 131 22.32 -0.03 13.57
C LEU A 131 23.46 -0.27 12.56
N ALA A 132 23.26 -1.19 11.63
CA ALA A 132 24.12 -1.34 10.46
C ALA A 132 23.54 -0.50 9.29
N THR A 133 24.35 0.40 8.74
CA THR A 133 23.97 1.40 7.73
C THR A 133 25.08 1.60 6.69
N ASN A 134 24.83 2.41 5.68
CA ASN A 134 25.81 2.88 4.71
C ASN A 134 26.25 4.33 4.99
N ILE A 135 27.36 4.74 4.36
CA ILE A 135 28.09 6.00 4.63
C ILE A 135 27.59 7.19 3.80
N ASP A 136 26.59 6.98 2.95
CA ASP A 136 25.94 7.94 2.07
C ASP A 136 24.47 8.19 2.48
N ILE A 137 24.16 7.87 3.75
CA ILE A 137 22.85 8.05 4.35
C ILE A 137 22.79 9.36 5.15
N VAL A 138 21.67 10.07 5.04
CA VAL A 138 21.27 11.17 5.92
C VAL A 138 20.02 10.76 6.67
N PHE A 139 20.00 10.93 7.99
CA PHE A 139 18.87 10.54 8.82
C PHE A 139 17.92 11.71 9.02
N SER A 140 16.61 11.48 8.94
CA SER A 140 15.62 12.49 9.33
C SER A 140 15.78 12.89 10.81
N ASP A 141 15.50 14.15 11.14
CA ASP A 141 15.59 14.64 12.51
C ASP A 141 14.54 13.97 13.42
N GLU A 142 13.40 13.62 12.83
CA GLU A 142 12.30 12.89 13.43
C GLU A 142 12.72 11.49 13.89
N LEU A 143 13.52 10.80 13.08
CA LEU A 143 14.07 9.48 13.42
C LEU A 143 15.05 9.56 14.61
N ILE A 144 15.99 10.51 14.59
CA ILE A 144 16.97 10.62 15.68
C ILE A 144 16.29 11.04 16.98
N ARG A 145 15.32 11.95 16.91
CA ARG A 145 14.49 12.33 18.06
C ARG A 145 13.75 11.13 18.65
N PHE A 146 13.16 10.29 17.79
CA PHE A 146 12.51 9.05 18.23
C PHE A 146 13.52 8.13 18.94
N LEU A 147 14.68 7.86 18.34
CA LEU A 147 15.71 7.00 18.94
C LEU A 147 16.22 7.54 20.29
N ALA A 148 16.32 8.87 20.44
CA ALA A 148 16.74 9.52 21.69
C ALA A 148 15.76 9.30 22.85
N THR A 149 14.47 9.03 22.57
CA THR A 149 13.50 8.64 23.61
C THR A 149 13.67 7.21 24.12
N LYS A 150 14.64 6.46 23.56
CA LYS A 150 14.93 5.06 23.85
C LYS A 150 13.72 4.10 23.75
N PRO A 151 12.98 4.10 22.63
CA PRO A 151 11.75 3.32 22.48
C PRO A 151 11.99 1.88 22.00
N LEU A 152 13.25 1.51 21.74
CA LEU A 152 13.56 0.24 21.09
C LEU A 152 13.40 -0.92 22.08
N VAL A 153 12.81 -1.98 21.57
CA VAL A 153 12.60 -3.25 22.26
C VAL A 153 13.43 -4.34 21.58
N LYS A 154 14.05 -5.20 22.40
CA LYS A 154 14.79 -6.40 21.96
C LYS A 154 13.86 -7.45 21.35
N GLY A 155 14.39 -8.36 20.52
CA GLY A 155 13.57 -9.31 19.77
C GLY A 155 12.82 -8.67 18.58
N CYS A 156 13.23 -7.47 18.18
CA CYS A 156 12.69 -6.76 17.02
C CYS A 156 13.81 -6.44 16.03
N MET A 157 13.49 -6.57 14.74
CA MET A 157 14.30 -6.06 13.64
C MET A 157 13.63 -4.79 13.10
N TYR A 158 14.24 -3.63 13.35
CA TYR A 158 13.71 -2.36 12.88
C TYR A 158 14.19 -2.05 11.47
N ARG A 159 13.23 -1.66 10.64
CA ARG A 159 13.38 -1.34 9.21
C ARG A 159 12.80 0.05 8.97
N ILE A 160 13.13 0.66 7.84
CA ILE A 160 12.61 1.97 7.45
C ILE A 160 12.61 2.12 5.94
N ASP A 161 11.70 2.92 5.42
CA ASP A 161 11.69 3.28 4.01
C ASP A 161 12.87 4.22 3.67
N ARG A 162 13.50 3.96 2.53
CA ARG A 162 14.61 4.78 2.02
C ARG A 162 14.13 5.73 0.93
N TYR A 163 14.55 6.98 1.04
CA TYR A 163 14.30 8.02 0.05
C TYR A 163 15.58 8.36 -0.67
N ASP A 164 15.66 8.15 -1.98
CA ASP A 164 16.82 8.60 -2.74
C ASP A 164 16.70 10.09 -3.04
N VAL A 165 17.82 10.79 -2.91
CA VAL A 165 17.94 12.24 -3.17
C VAL A 165 19.07 12.51 -4.15
N THR A 166 18.98 13.61 -4.88
CA THR A 166 20.04 14.02 -5.81
C THR A 166 21.38 14.26 -5.11
N SER A 167 22.48 14.17 -5.87
CA SER A 167 23.86 14.13 -5.34
C SER A 167 24.38 15.43 -4.73
N ASP A 168 23.72 16.57 -4.94
CA ASP A 168 24.26 17.90 -4.60
C ASP A 168 23.94 18.36 -3.17
N VAL A 169 23.82 17.41 -2.24
CA VAL A 169 23.64 17.72 -0.81
C VAL A 169 24.82 18.59 -0.34
N PRO A 170 24.57 19.75 0.31
CA PRO A 170 25.62 20.72 0.62
C PRO A 170 26.57 20.20 1.72
N VAL A 171 27.74 19.67 1.32
CA VAL A 171 28.75 19.10 2.23
C VAL A 171 29.21 20.09 3.31
N ASN A 172 29.36 21.37 2.95
CA ASN A 172 29.78 22.42 3.89
C ASN A 172 28.60 23.21 4.49
N GLY A 173 27.37 22.78 4.21
CA GLY A 173 26.16 23.37 4.79
C GLY A 173 25.93 22.96 6.25
N THR A 174 25.02 23.67 6.90
CA THR A 174 24.47 23.30 8.19
C THR A 174 23.63 22.02 8.08
N LEU A 175 23.42 21.34 9.21
CA LEU A 175 22.54 20.17 9.28
C LEU A 175 21.13 20.49 8.75
N ASP A 176 20.59 21.66 9.09
CA ASP A 176 19.23 22.04 8.68
C ASP A 176 19.15 22.33 7.18
N GLU A 177 20.19 22.89 6.56
CA GLU A 177 20.28 23.04 5.11
C GLU A 177 20.37 21.69 4.40
N GLN A 178 21.17 20.75 4.92
CA GLN A 178 21.27 19.39 4.37
C GLN A 178 19.92 18.65 4.44
N LEU A 179 19.23 18.71 5.59
CA LEU A 179 17.91 18.09 5.76
C LEU A 179 16.83 18.78 4.92
N ALA A 180 16.86 20.11 4.80
CA ALA A 180 15.96 20.85 3.92
C ALA A 180 16.15 20.44 2.46
N TYR A 181 17.40 20.34 2.01
CA TYR A 181 17.73 19.84 0.68
C TYR A 181 17.16 18.44 0.45
N CYS A 182 17.41 17.50 1.38
CA CYS A 182 16.94 16.13 1.27
C CYS A 182 15.41 16.03 1.20
N ARG A 183 14.67 16.90 1.91
CA ARG A 183 13.19 16.92 1.89
C ARG A 183 12.61 17.35 0.54
N THR A 184 13.32 18.18 -0.22
CA THR A 184 12.79 18.77 -1.47
C THR A 184 13.35 18.14 -2.75
N HIS A 185 14.45 17.38 -2.65
CA HIS A 185 15.14 16.80 -3.81
C HIS A 185 15.03 15.27 -3.87
N ILE A 186 13.87 14.75 -3.45
CA ILE A 186 13.57 13.32 -3.47
C ILE A 186 13.28 12.89 -4.91
N ILE A 187 13.94 11.82 -5.35
CA ILE A 187 13.75 11.24 -6.69
C ILE A 187 13.03 9.88 -6.65
N ARG A 188 13.16 9.14 -5.55
CA ARG A 188 12.66 7.75 -5.46
C ARG A 188 12.39 7.35 -4.01
N LEU A 189 11.39 6.50 -3.82
CA LEU A 189 11.06 5.82 -2.58
C LEU A 189 11.32 4.33 -2.75
N CYS A 190 12.10 3.73 -1.86
CA CYS A 190 12.23 2.28 -1.69
C CYS A 190 11.45 1.87 -0.43
N ALA A 191 10.25 1.36 -0.65
CA ALA A 191 9.35 0.89 0.40
C ALA A 191 9.26 -0.64 0.39
N ARG A 192 8.64 -1.24 1.41
CA ARG A 192 8.44 -2.69 1.48
C ARG A 192 7.80 -3.28 0.21
N GLU A 193 6.83 -2.59 -0.38
CA GLU A 193 6.11 -3.11 -1.54
C GLU A 193 6.90 -3.00 -2.85
N GLY A 194 7.93 -2.17 -2.89
CA GLY A 194 8.65 -1.89 -4.12
C GLY A 194 9.26 -0.50 -4.15
N ILE A 195 9.59 -0.10 -5.37
CA ILE A 195 10.29 1.15 -5.64
C ILE A 195 9.37 2.04 -6.46
N PHE A 196 9.23 3.28 -6.02
CA PHE A 196 8.26 4.23 -6.54
C PHE A 196 8.91 5.58 -6.81
N ARG A 197 8.53 6.23 -7.89
CA ARG A 197 8.70 7.68 -8.02
C ARG A 197 7.67 8.39 -7.16
N LEU A 198 7.93 9.64 -6.81
CA LEU A 198 7.05 10.45 -5.98
C LEU A 198 6.59 11.71 -6.72
N THR A 199 5.37 12.15 -6.45
CA THR A 199 4.87 13.47 -6.86
C THR A 199 5.48 14.56 -5.97
N PRO A 200 5.42 15.84 -6.37
CA PRO A 200 5.85 16.96 -5.51
C PRO A 200 5.18 16.98 -4.13
N GLU A 201 3.98 16.44 -4.01
CA GLU A 201 3.22 16.31 -2.76
C GLU A 201 3.63 15.09 -1.91
N GLY A 202 4.60 14.30 -2.36
CA GLY A 202 5.10 13.11 -1.67
C GLY A 202 4.24 11.85 -1.84
N LEU A 203 3.32 11.82 -2.80
CA LEU A 203 2.51 10.64 -3.13
C LEU A 203 3.27 9.73 -4.10
N ARG A 204 2.99 8.42 -4.09
CA ARG A 204 3.53 7.51 -5.12
C ARG A 204 2.98 7.93 -6.49
N GLN A 205 3.90 8.17 -7.42
CA GLN A 205 3.57 8.62 -8.76
C GLN A 205 3.01 7.46 -9.58
N THR A 206 1.90 7.72 -10.27
CA THR A 206 1.29 6.82 -11.24
C THR A 206 2.15 6.80 -12.51
N GLU A 207 2.43 5.60 -13.03
CA GLU A 207 3.15 5.46 -14.31
C GLU A 207 2.21 5.78 -15.50
N PRO A 208 2.72 6.19 -16.68
CA PRO A 208 1.86 6.54 -17.82
C PRO A 208 0.92 5.41 -18.27
N ASP A 209 1.39 4.16 -18.22
CA ASP A 209 0.64 2.96 -18.59
C ASP A 209 0.16 2.20 -17.33
N ASP A 210 -0.45 2.87 -16.37
CA ASP A 210 -0.96 2.24 -15.15
C ASP A 210 -2.43 1.81 -15.26
N ILE A 211 -2.96 1.16 -14.22
CA ILE A 211 -4.38 0.78 -14.13
C ILE A 211 -5.31 1.99 -13.90
N THR A 212 -4.76 3.18 -13.70
CA THR A 212 -5.49 4.45 -13.53
C THR A 212 -4.91 5.54 -14.45
N PRO A 213 -5.75 6.43 -15.03
CA PRO A 213 -5.26 7.59 -15.76
C PRO A 213 -4.43 8.55 -14.88
N LEU A 214 -3.44 9.22 -15.47
CA LEU A 214 -2.55 10.15 -14.75
C LEU A 214 -3.28 11.34 -14.10
N ASP A 215 -4.35 11.83 -14.73
CA ASP A 215 -5.15 12.98 -14.30
C ASP A 215 -6.35 12.59 -13.41
N SER A 216 -6.47 11.30 -13.06
CA SER A 216 -7.58 10.78 -12.26
C SER A 216 -7.63 11.32 -10.82
N GLY A 217 -6.51 11.84 -10.31
CA GLY A 217 -6.36 12.20 -8.90
C GLY A 217 -6.39 10.99 -7.96
N ILE A 218 -6.12 9.79 -8.47
CA ILE A 218 -6.04 8.53 -7.72
C ILE A 218 -4.56 8.15 -7.54
N HIS A 219 -4.16 7.89 -6.31
CA HIS A 219 -2.79 7.49 -5.95
C HIS A 219 -2.80 6.23 -5.09
N PHE A 220 -1.92 5.29 -5.42
CA PHE A 220 -1.75 4.03 -4.72
C PHE A 220 -0.73 4.17 -3.58
N GLY A 221 -1.14 3.87 -2.35
CA GLY A 221 -0.32 3.99 -1.15
C GLY A 221 0.36 2.69 -0.72
N PRO A 222 0.76 2.58 0.57
CA PRO A 222 1.24 1.34 1.17
C PRO A 222 0.32 0.14 0.88
N GLY A 223 0.92 -1.05 0.76
CA GLY A 223 0.22 -2.29 0.43
C GLY A 223 -0.04 -2.56 -1.06
N TRP A 224 0.19 -1.57 -1.93
CA TRP A 224 0.16 -1.77 -3.39
C TRP A 224 1.54 -2.09 -3.94
N PHE A 225 1.63 -3.16 -4.71
CA PHE A 225 2.83 -3.49 -5.49
C PHE A 225 2.94 -2.61 -6.75
N PRO A 226 4.15 -2.45 -7.32
CA PRO A 226 4.35 -1.81 -8.62
C PRO A 226 3.51 -2.42 -9.73
N THR A 227 3.27 -1.65 -10.79
CA THR A 227 2.52 -2.10 -11.96
C THR A 227 3.28 -3.17 -12.74
N GLU A 228 2.58 -4.24 -13.11
CA GLU A 228 3.13 -5.37 -13.88
C GLU A 228 2.39 -5.55 -15.20
N LEU A 229 3.04 -6.25 -16.14
CA LEU A 229 2.39 -6.69 -17.38
C LEU A 229 1.38 -7.81 -17.09
N TYR A 230 0.24 -7.74 -17.75
CA TYR A 230 -0.84 -8.70 -17.65
C TYR A 230 -1.34 -9.09 -19.06
N GLY A 231 -1.25 -10.37 -19.40
CA GLY A 231 -1.64 -10.88 -20.72
C GLY A 231 -0.91 -10.19 -21.89
N LEU A 232 -1.62 -9.96 -22.99
CA LEU A 232 -1.08 -9.31 -24.21
C LEU A 232 -1.06 -7.78 -24.08
N GLY A 233 -0.22 -7.28 -23.16
CA GLY A 233 0.09 -5.84 -23.06
C GLY A 233 -0.80 -5.00 -22.14
N ASN A 234 -1.73 -5.62 -21.41
CA ASN A 234 -2.46 -4.91 -20.35
C ASN A 234 -1.59 -4.77 -19.10
N ARG A 235 -2.05 -3.95 -18.16
CA ARG A 235 -1.33 -3.61 -16.94
C ARG A 235 -2.16 -4.00 -15.73
N SER A 236 -1.49 -4.33 -14.65
CA SER A 236 -2.14 -4.73 -13.41
C SER A 236 -1.34 -4.31 -12.19
N ARG A 237 -1.99 -4.22 -11.03
CA ARG A 237 -1.33 -4.07 -9.73
C ARG A 237 -1.86 -5.12 -8.77
N TRP A 238 -0.97 -5.62 -7.93
CA TRP A 238 -1.34 -6.51 -6.83
C TRP A 238 -1.50 -5.71 -5.54
N ILE A 239 -2.33 -6.23 -4.64
CA ILE A 239 -2.35 -5.80 -3.23
C ILE A 239 -1.87 -6.92 -2.31
N GLU A 240 -1.27 -6.51 -1.20
CA GLU A 240 -1.02 -7.36 -0.02
C GLU A 240 -2.34 -7.57 0.77
N ASN A 241 -2.27 -7.81 2.08
CA ASN A 241 -3.45 -8.02 2.94
C ASN A 241 -4.17 -6.72 3.27
N SER A 242 -3.43 -5.60 3.29
CA SER A 242 -3.98 -4.27 3.47
C SER A 242 -3.36 -3.33 2.45
N ALA A 243 -4.16 -2.46 1.83
CA ALA A 243 -3.67 -1.49 0.86
C ALA A 243 -4.41 -0.15 0.98
N GLU A 244 -3.68 0.94 0.78
CA GLU A 244 -4.22 2.31 0.91
C GLU A 244 -4.42 2.95 -0.46
N LEU A 245 -5.58 3.58 -0.66
CA LEU A 245 -5.91 4.31 -1.89
C LEU A 245 -6.28 5.74 -1.53
N PHE A 246 -5.55 6.70 -2.09
CA PHE A 246 -5.79 8.12 -1.93
C PHE A 246 -6.52 8.65 -3.16
N VAL A 247 -7.73 9.18 -2.99
CA VAL A 247 -8.56 9.64 -4.10
C VAL A 247 -8.95 11.10 -3.94
N ARG A 248 -8.66 11.93 -4.94
CA ARG A 248 -9.22 13.28 -5.03
C ARG A 248 -10.62 13.17 -5.61
N VAL A 249 -11.62 13.40 -4.78
CA VAL A 249 -13.01 13.16 -5.17
C VAL A 249 -13.49 14.29 -6.09
N PRO A 250 -14.15 13.98 -7.23
CA PRO A 250 -14.79 14.98 -8.06
C PRO A 250 -15.82 15.81 -7.28
N LYS A 251 -15.99 17.08 -7.68
CA LYS A 251 -17.00 17.98 -7.10
C LYS A 251 -18.39 17.34 -7.17
N GLY A 252 -19.13 17.35 -6.05
CA GLY A 252 -20.43 16.71 -5.91
C GLY A 252 -20.39 15.17 -5.76
N GLY A 253 -19.22 14.58 -5.53
CA GLY A 253 -19.01 13.14 -5.37
C GLY A 253 -18.80 12.40 -6.69
N GLY A 254 -18.21 11.22 -6.60
CA GLY A 254 -17.85 10.39 -7.75
C GLY A 254 -18.12 8.91 -7.52
N MET A 255 -18.32 8.17 -8.62
CA MET A 255 -18.36 6.71 -8.59
C MET A 255 -16.99 6.16 -8.98
N LEU A 256 -16.31 5.52 -8.04
CA LEU A 256 -15.04 4.85 -8.25
C LEU A 256 -15.30 3.44 -8.77
N GLU A 257 -14.71 3.08 -9.90
CA GLU A 257 -14.78 1.73 -10.49
C GLU A 257 -13.44 1.02 -10.32
N LEU A 258 -13.49 -0.22 -9.84
CA LEU A 258 -12.35 -1.10 -9.64
C LEU A 258 -12.60 -2.40 -10.38
N GLU A 259 -11.74 -2.78 -11.30
CA GLU A 259 -11.77 -4.10 -11.92
C GLU A 259 -10.74 -5.00 -11.23
N VAL A 260 -11.20 -6.10 -10.65
CA VAL A 260 -10.39 -6.94 -9.75
C VAL A 260 -10.62 -8.43 -9.99
N GLU A 261 -9.60 -9.24 -9.80
CA GLU A 261 -9.72 -10.70 -9.76
C GLU A 261 -8.94 -11.34 -8.60
N PRO A 262 -9.40 -12.49 -8.06
CA PRO A 262 -8.71 -13.22 -7.00
C PRO A 262 -7.31 -13.70 -7.40
N GLY A 263 -6.36 -13.51 -6.50
CA GLY A 263 -4.98 -13.97 -6.63
C GLY A 263 -4.67 -15.30 -5.95
N PRO A 264 -3.42 -15.76 -6.05
CA PRO A 264 -2.96 -16.96 -5.35
C PRO A 264 -2.92 -16.78 -3.82
N GLY A 265 -2.93 -15.55 -3.32
CA GLY A 265 -2.95 -15.24 -1.88
C GLY A 265 -4.28 -15.59 -1.17
N VAL A 266 -5.34 -15.88 -1.93
CA VAL A 266 -6.70 -16.16 -1.41
C VAL A 266 -7.25 -17.55 -1.79
N ARG A 267 -6.41 -18.46 -2.33
CA ARG A 267 -6.78 -19.79 -2.87
C ARG A 267 -7.76 -20.63 -2.01
N PRO A 268 -8.65 -21.44 -2.59
CA PRO A 268 -9.33 -21.29 -3.88
C PRO A 268 -10.82 -21.06 -3.61
N HIS A 269 -11.23 -19.87 -3.17
CA HIS A 269 -12.64 -19.55 -2.99
C HIS A 269 -12.92 -18.07 -3.25
N ALA A 270 -14.21 -17.76 -3.32
CA ALA A 270 -14.69 -16.41 -3.23
C ALA A 270 -14.21 -15.79 -1.91
N GLU A 271 -13.37 -14.76 -2.00
CA GLU A 271 -12.82 -14.07 -0.84
C GLU A 271 -13.43 -12.68 -0.72
N ARG A 272 -13.47 -12.16 0.51
CA ARG A 272 -14.00 -10.84 0.78
C ARG A 272 -12.93 -9.77 0.57
N LEU A 273 -13.32 -8.69 -0.10
CA LEU A 273 -12.60 -7.43 -0.10
C LEU A 273 -13.41 -6.42 0.70
N GLN A 274 -12.82 -5.92 1.78
CA GLN A 274 -13.41 -4.89 2.64
C GLN A 274 -12.76 -3.55 2.37
N VAL A 275 -13.54 -2.47 2.44
CA VAL A 275 -13.03 -1.10 2.35
C VAL A 275 -13.45 -0.32 3.58
N PHE A 276 -12.49 0.41 4.15
CA PHE A 276 -12.66 1.27 5.31
C PHE A 276 -12.33 2.71 4.96
N ASP A 277 -13.01 3.65 5.59
CA ASP A 277 -12.64 5.06 5.51
C ASP A 277 -11.46 5.40 6.45
N ARG A 278 -11.02 6.66 6.43
CA ARG A 278 -9.95 7.17 7.30
C ARG A 278 -10.21 7.00 8.80
N ASN A 279 -11.47 6.86 9.21
CA ASN A 279 -11.88 6.71 10.61
C ASN A 279 -12.01 5.22 11.01
N GLY A 280 -11.73 4.29 10.10
CA GLY A 280 -11.88 2.86 10.32
C GLY A 280 -13.32 2.36 10.24
N SER A 281 -14.26 3.17 9.73
CA SER A 281 -15.62 2.70 9.45
C SER A 281 -15.62 1.88 8.16
N ARG A 282 -16.19 0.66 8.19
CA ARG A 282 -16.34 -0.15 6.97
C ARG A 282 -17.40 0.47 6.06
N ILE A 283 -17.01 0.81 4.84
CA ILE A 283 -17.85 1.44 3.82
C ILE A 283 -18.24 0.49 2.68
N ALA A 284 -17.48 -0.59 2.47
CA ALA A 284 -17.83 -1.63 1.50
C ALA A 284 -17.35 -3.02 1.94
N ASN A 285 -18.03 -4.05 1.43
CA ASN A 285 -17.65 -5.45 1.61
C ASN A 285 -18.18 -6.27 0.42
N TRP A 286 -17.30 -6.71 -0.46
CA TRP A 286 -17.65 -7.53 -1.63
C TRP A 286 -17.12 -8.95 -1.46
N THR A 287 -17.82 -9.93 -2.00
CA THR A 287 -17.34 -11.30 -2.15
C THR A 287 -16.96 -11.52 -3.61
N ILE A 288 -15.69 -11.81 -3.89
CA ILE A 288 -15.12 -11.85 -5.24
C ILE A 288 -14.73 -13.29 -5.56
N ALA A 289 -15.50 -13.94 -6.42
CA ALA A 289 -15.27 -15.33 -6.85
C ALA A 289 -14.50 -15.46 -8.17
N GLY A 290 -14.40 -14.36 -8.93
CA GLY A 290 -13.77 -14.29 -10.23
C GLY A 290 -13.53 -12.83 -10.61
N ARG A 291 -13.19 -12.57 -11.87
CA ARG A 291 -12.97 -11.21 -12.34
C ARG A 291 -14.26 -10.42 -12.28
N THR A 292 -14.24 -9.32 -11.54
CA THR A 292 -15.44 -8.56 -11.17
C THR A 292 -15.17 -7.06 -11.25
N THR A 293 -16.13 -6.31 -11.78
CA THR A 293 -16.13 -4.85 -11.67
C THR A 293 -16.87 -4.43 -10.41
N LEU A 294 -16.15 -3.82 -9.48
CA LEU A 294 -16.67 -3.22 -8.26
C LEU A 294 -16.87 -1.73 -8.47
N ARG A 295 -17.88 -1.18 -7.79
CA ARG A 295 -18.22 0.23 -7.87
C ARG A 295 -18.48 0.77 -6.47
N LEU A 296 -17.87 1.89 -6.14
CA LEU A 296 -17.98 2.55 -4.85
C LEU A 296 -18.35 4.02 -5.06
N LEU A 297 -19.50 4.43 -4.55
CA LEU A 297 -19.88 5.83 -4.47
C LEU A 297 -19.07 6.50 -3.36
N VAL A 298 -18.29 7.52 -3.73
CA VAL A 298 -17.41 8.26 -2.85
C VAL A 298 -17.94 9.69 -2.67
N PRO A 299 -18.28 10.11 -1.42
CA PRO A 299 -18.71 11.48 -1.13
C PRO A 299 -17.65 12.52 -1.46
N GLU A 300 -18.07 13.73 -1.81
CA GLU A 300 -17.19 14.89 -1.83
C GLU A 300 -16.55 15.13 -0.45
N THR A 301 -15.27 15.48 -0.45
CA THR A 301 -14.54 15.86 0.76
C THR A 301 -14.82 17.32 1.10
N ALA A 302 -15.11 17.63 2.36
CA ALA A 302 -15.47 18.99 2.79
C ALA A 302 -14.35 20.03 2.56
N ASP A 303 -13.10 19.58 2.54
CA ASP A 303 -11.89 20.39 2.34
C ASP A 303 -11.33 20.31 0.90
N GLY A 304 -11.98 19.55 0.00
CA GLY A 304 -11.45 19.28 -1.35
C GLY A 304 -10.15 18.48 -1.37
N GLY A 305 -9.76 17.91 -0.22
CA GLY A 305 -8.57 17.10 -0.03
C GLY A 305 -8.73 15.67 -0.55
N PHE A 306 -7.70 14.86 -0.33
CA PHE A 306 -7.76 13.42 -0.62
C PHE A 306 -8.62 12.68 0.39
N GLN A 307 -9.40 11.73 -0.10
CA GLN A 307 -10.04 10.72 0.72
C GLN A 307 -9.17 9.46 0.75
N LEU A 308 -8.89 8.97 1.97
CA LEU A 308 -8.18 7.72 2.18
C LEU A 308 -9.18 6.56 2.29
N LEU A 309 -9.03 5.58 1.41
CA LEU A 309 -9.74 4.30 1.43
C LEU A 309 -8.74 3.20 1.77
N LYS A 310 -9.03 2.40 2.79
CA LYS A 310 -8.20 1.24 3.18
C LYS A 310 -8.86 -0.04 2.73
N LEU A 311 -8.25 -0.73 1.77
CA LEU A 311 -8.65 -2.03 1.28
C LEU A 311 -8.06 -3.11 2.19
N TYR A 312 -8.85 -4.11 2.56
CA TYR A 312 -8.42 -5.19 3.45
C TYR A 312 -8.97 -6.54 2.99
N VAL A 313 -8.13 -7.57 3.09
CA VAL A 313 -8.42 -8.94 2.66
C VAL A 313 -8.36 -9.89 3.86
N PRO A 314 -9.49 -10.21 4.52
CA PRO A 314 -9.49 -10.98 5.77
C PRO A 314 -8.92 -12.41 5.63
N GLY A 315 -9.21 -13.10 4.54
CA GLY A 315 -8.72 -14.46 4.29
C GLY A 315 -7.41 -14.55 3.52
N GLY A 316 -6.82 -13.40 3.17
CA GLY A 316 -5.56 -13.31 2.42
C GLY A 316 -4.33 -13.74 3.22
N GLY A 317 -3.16 -13.65 2.60
CA GLY A 317 -1.88 -13.98 3.25
C GLY A 317 -1.29 -15.32 2.83
N LYS A 318 -1.86 -16.02 1.85
CA LYS A 318 -1.31 -17.32 1.41
C LYS A 318 -0.06 -17.11 0.53
N PRO A 319 1.00 -17.93 0.71
CA PRO A 319 2.28 -17.72 0.03
C PRO A 319 2.33 -18.30 -1.39
N LEU A 320 3.42 -18.01 -2.09
CA LEU A 320 3.87 -18.77 -3.26
C LEU A 320 5.24 -19.39 -2.95
N LEU A 321 5.61 -20.46 -3.68
CA LEU A 321 6.94 -21.09 -3.54
C LEU A 321 8.05 -20.28 -4.23
N HIS A 322 7.71 -19.60 -5.32
CA HIS A 322 8.64 -18.91 -6.20
C HIS A 322 8.48 -17.38 -6.20
N ASP A 323 7.66 -16.85 -5.29
CA ASP A 323 7.51 -15.42 -5.09
C ASP A 323 7.33 -15.15 -3.59
N PRO A 324 8.20 -14.34 -2.96
CA PRO A 324 8.09 -14.06 -1.53
C PRO A 324 6.88 -13.17 -1.19
N ARG A 325 6.33 -12.45 -2.18
CA ARG A 325 5.19 -11.54 -2.02
C ARG A 325 3.90 -12.29 -1.69
N ILE A 326 2.98 -11.55 -1.09
CA ILE A 326 1.61 -11.99 -0.86
C ILE A 326 0.71 -11.31 -1.88
N LEU A 327 0.19 -12.08 -2.83
CA LEU A 327 -0.57 -11.57 -3.98
C LEU A 327 -2.06 -11.91 -3.81
N ASN A 328 -2.81 -11.08 -3.09
CA ASN A 328 -4.19 -11.41 -2.70
C ASN A 328 -5.22 -11.12 -3.80
N PHE A 329 -5.24 -9.90 -4.32
CA PHE A 329 -6.12 -9.48 -5.41
C PHE A 329 -5.30 -8.74 -6.46
N GLN A 330 -5.60 -9.03 -7.73
CA GLN A 330 -5.05 -8.32 -8.87
C GLN A 330 -6.07 -7.30 -9.37
N PHE A 331 -5.66 -6.04 -9.45
CA PHE A 331 -6.47 -4.97 -10.02
C PHE A 331 -6.01 -4.68 -11.44
N LEU A 332 -6.98 -4.57 -12.34
CA LEU A 332 -6.79 -4.37 -13.78
C LEU A 332 -7.19 -2.95 -14.20
N ARG A 333 -8.08 -2.33 -13.42
CA ARG A 333 -8.55 -0.96 -13.63
C ARG A 333 -8.92 -0.31 -12.30
N CYS A 334 -8.63 0.96 -12.16
CA CYS A 334 -9.10 1.81 -11.08
C CYS A 334 -9.34 3.20 -11.65
N GLY A 335 -10.57 3.72 -11.58
CA GLY A 335 -10.85 5.02 -12.18
C GLY A 335 -12.21 5.59 -11.82
N TRP A 336 -12.36 6.89 -12.04
CA TRP A 336 -13.65 7.55 -11.93
C TRP A 336 -14.52 7.22 -13.13
N VAL A 337 -15.76 6.88 -12.84
CA VAL A 337 -16.80 6.70 -13.85
C VAL A 337 -17.29 8.07 -14.32
N ALA A 338 -17.18 8.33 -15.62
CA ALA A 338 -17.71 9.55 -16.22
C ALA A 338 -19.24 9.57 -16.17
N PRO A 339 -19.88 10.67 -15.74
CA PRO A 339 -21.34 10.79 -15.79
C PRO A 339 -21.83 10.71 -17.23
N LYS A 340 -22.96 10.04 -17.45
CA LYS A 340 -23.55 9.96 -18.80
C LYS A 340 -24.20 11.31 -19.11
N PRO A 341 -23.91 11.96 -20.26
CA PRO A 341 -24.59 13.20 -20.60
C PRO A 341 -26.10 12.97 -20.71
N PRO A 342 -26.94 13.92 -20.26
CA PRO A 342 -28.39 13.78 -20.37
C PRO A 342 -28.78 13.69 -21.84
N ALA A 343 -29.71 12.79 -22.16
CA ALA A 343 -30.25 12.68 -23.50
C ALA A 343 -31.00 13.98 -23.89
N PRO A 344 -31.01 14.38 -25.18
CA PRO A 344 -31.80 15.52 -25.65
C PRO A 344 -33.29 15.28 -25.37
N LEU A 345 -34.04 16.28 -24.89
CA LEU A 345 -35.47 16.13 -24.57
C LEU A 345 -36.30 15.75 -25.81
N ASP A 346 -37.24 14.82 -25.64
CA ASP A 346 -38.18 14.41 -26.68
C ASP A 346 -39.15 15.58 -26.96
N SER A 347 -39.51 15.80 -28.23
CA SER A 347 -40.59 16.74 -28.54
C SER A 347 -41.93 16.25 -27.98
N TYR A 348 -42.90 17.16 -27.85
CA TYR A 348 -44.25 16.81 -27.40
C TYR A 348 -44.89 15.69 -28.24
N SER A 349 -44.74 15.75 -29.57
CA SER A 349 -45.25 14.75 -30.50
C SER A 349 -44.54 13.40 -30.37
N GLU A 350 -43.23 13.39 -30.15
CA GLU A 350 -42.44 12.17 -29.96
C GLU A 350 -42.80 11.49 -28.64
N THR A 351 -42.96 12.27 -27.56
CA THR A 351 -43.39 11.76 -26.25
C THR A 351 -44.73 11.04 -26.36
N ILE A 352 -45.71 11.64 -27.05
CA ILE A 352 -47.01 11.00 -27.29
C ILE A 352 -46.85 9.74 -28.13
N ARG A 353 -46.12 9.80 -29.24
CA ARG A 353 -45.94 8.66 -30.14
C ARG A 353 -45.28 7.47 -29.43
N ALA A 354 -44.23 7.74 -28.66
CA ALA A 354 -43.45 6.72 -27.96
C ALA A 354 -44.19 6.12 -26.75
N ASN A 355 -45.13 6.85 -26.15
CA ASN A 355 -45.82 6.45 -24.92
C ASN A 355 -47.36 6.38 -25.04
N ARG A 356 -47.90 6.35 -26.27
CA ARG A 356 -49.36 6.36 -26.53
C ARG A 356 -50.12 5.28 -25.78
N SER A 357 -49.58 4.06 -25.70
CA SER A 357 -50.27 2.93 -25.06
C SER A 357 -50.16 3.04 -23.54
N THR A 358 -49.01 3.48 -23.01
CA THR A 358 -48.85 3.80 -21.58
C THR A 358 -49.83 4.88 -21.13
N LEU A 359 -49.93 5.99 -21.87
CA LEU A 359 -50.84 7.10 -21.56
C LEU A 359 -52.32 6.66 -21.63
N ALA A 360 -52.68 5.85 -22.63
CA ALA A 360 -54.02 5.29 -22.75
C ALA A 360 -54.38 4.37 -21.57
N ARG A 361 -53.43 3.53 -21.11
CA ARG A 361 -53.62 2.63 -19.96
C ARG A 361 -53.74 3.37 -18.64
N LEU A 362 -53.05 4.51 -18.49
CA LEU A 362 -53.16 5.36 -17.31
C LEU A 362 -54.56 6.01 -17.18
N LEU A 363 -55.26 6.21 -18.31
CA LEU A 363 -56.63 6.72 -18.33
C LEU A 363 -57.66 5.68 -17.89
N THR A 364 -57.36 4.38 -18.05
CA THR A 364 -58.30 3.27 -17.82
C THR A 364 -58.07 2.48 -16.53
N THR A 365 -56.95 2.70 -15.83
CA THR A 365 -56.60 2.00 -14.57
C THR A 365 -57.26 2.64 -13.34
N GLY A 366 -58.01 1.84 -12.56
CA GLY A 366 -58.58 2.22 -11.25
C GLY A 366 -59.90 1.52 -10.91
N GLY A 367 -59.86 0.64 -9.90
CA GLY A 367 -60.97 -0.19 -9.42
C GLY A 367 -62.20 0.55 -8.89
N GLU A 368 -63.30 -0.19 -8.82
CA GLU A 368 -64.67 0.24 -8.54
C GLU A 368 -64.90 0.58 -7.04
N SER A 369 -64.54 1.76 -6.55
CA SER A 369 -65.22 2.36 -5.38
C SER A 369 -64.96 3.87 -5.24
N LEU A 370 -66.04 4.63 -4.98
CA LEU A 370 -66.19 6.07 -4.62
C LEU A 370 -66.17 7.17 -5.71
N GLY A 371 -67.26 7.97 -5.78
CA GLY A 371 -67.44 9.40 -6.22
C GLY A 371 -66.92 9.90 -7.59
N LEU A 372 -67.82 10.37 -8.48
CA LEU A 372 -67.53 10.68 -9.91
C LEU A 372 -66.67 11.94 -10.17
N VAL A 373 -66.85 13.03 -9.41
CA VAL A 373 -66.27 14.35 -9.75
C VAL A 373 -64.83 14.51 -9.23
N SER A 374 -64.54 14.01 -8.03
CA SER A 374 -63.16 13.96 -7.50
C SER A 374 -62.23 13.04 -8.31
N ARG A 375 -62.78 12.02 -8.98
CA ARG A 375 -62.04 11.07 -9.82
C ARG A 375 -61.47 11.70 -11.09
N VAL A 376 -62.22 12.57 -11.77
CA VAL A 376 -61.80 13.13 -13.08
C VAL A 376 -60.64 14.12 -12.90
N PHE A 377 -60.74 15.04 -11.93
CA PHE A 377 -59.68 16.03 -11.68
C PHE A 377 -58.37 15.37 -11.20
N GLY A 378 -58.45 14.41 -10.27
CA GLY A 378 -57.27 13.68 -9.79
C GLY A 378 -56.58 12.84 -10.88
N ARG A 379 -57.36 12.24 -11.78
CA ARG A 379 -56.84 11.45 -12.93
C ARG A 379 -56.15 12.35 -13.96
N ILE A 380 -56.75 13.48 -14.31
CA ILE A 380 -56.13 14.45 -15.25
C ILE A 380 -54.84 15.01 -14.66
N ALA A 381 -54.80 15.29 -13.35
CA ALA A 381 -53.58 15.75 -12.68
C ALA A 381 -52.45 14.70 -12.71
N LYS A 382 -52.75 13.43 -12.39
CA LYS A 382 -51.78 12.33 -12.48
C LYS A 382 -51.31 12.09 -13.90
N LEU A 383 -52.20 12.18 -14.90
CA LEU A 383 -51.84 12.07 -16.32
C LEU A 383 -50.88 13.19 -16.76
N LYS A 384 -51.16 14.44 -16.35
CA LYS A 384 -50.25 15.58 -16.63
C LYS A 384 -48.88 15.37 -16.01
N LYS A 385 -48.82 14.88 -14.76
CA LYS A 385 -47.57 14.57 -14.06
C LYS A 385 -46.80 13.43 -14.73
N ALA A 386 -47.49 12.34 -15.11
CA ALA A 386 -46.90 11.22 -15.83
C ALA A 386 -46.38 11.64 -17.22
N PHE A 387 -47.14 12.46 -17.95
CA PHE A 387 -46.69 13.03 -19.22
C PHE A 387 -45.44 13.89 -19.05
N ALA A 388 -45.43 14.77 -18.05
CA ALA A 388 -44.26 15.62 -17.76
C ALA A 388 -43.02 14.80 -17.38
N LEU A 389 -43.20 13.66 -16.69
CA LEU A 389 -42.11 12.72 -16.40
C LEU A 389 -41.59 12.06 -17.68
N LEU A 390 -42.49 11.52 -18.51
CA LEU A 390 -42.12 10.83 -19.76
C LEU A 390 -41.44 11.76 -20.77
N ALA A 391 -41.87 13.02 -20.85
CA ALA A 391 -41.24 14.03 -21.70
C ALA A 391 -39.81 14.39 -21.25
N LYS A 392 -39.51 14.24 -19.96
CA LYS A 392 -38.18 14.49 -19.37
C LYS A 392 -37.25 13.29 -19.46
N SER A 393 -37.81 12.10 -19.66
CA SER A 393 -37.08 10.83 -19.76
C SER A 393 -36.80 10.47 -21.22
N SER A 394 -36.15 11.34 -21.99
CA SER A 394 -35.96 11.14 -23.42
C SER A 394 -34.87 10.11 -23.74
N GLY A 395 -35.04 9.37 -24.85
CA GLY A 395 -34.13 8.29 -25.25
C GLY A 395 -34.06 7.04 -24.34
N ASP A 396 -34.48 7.13 -23.06
CA ASP A 396 -34.48 6.05 -22.06
C ASP A 396 -35.68 6.23 -21.08
N ILE A 397 -35.59 5.77 -19.83
CA ILE A 397 -36.62 5.97 -18.78
C ILE A 397 -36.21 6.98 -17.71
N PHE A 398 -34.95 7.41 -17.68
CA PHE A 398 -34.41 8.27 -16.64
C PHE A 398 -34.49 9.75 -17.03
N GLY A 399 -35.00 10.57 -16.12
CA GLY A 399 -34.98 12.03 -16.25
C GLY A 399 -33.60 12.62 -15.95
N PRO A 400 -33.41 13.93 -16.14
CA PRO A 400 -32.09 14.58 -16.19
C PRO A 400 -31.26 14.53 -14.90
N SER A 401 -31.86 14.16 -13.76
CA SER A 401 -31.18 14.06 -12.46
C SER A 401 -30.92 12.61 -12.03
N ALA A 402 -31.36 11.62 -12.81
CA ALA A 402 -31.23 10.20 -12.49
C ALA A 402 -30.43 9.47 -13.56
N GLU A 403 -29.54 8.59 -13.14
CA GLU A 403 -28.74 7.75 -14.01
C GLU A 403 -28.81 6.30 -13.50
N CYS A 404 -28.94 5.32 -14.39
CA CYS A 404 -28.80 3.92 -14.01
C CYS A 404 -27.34 3.47 -14.11
N TRP A 405 -26.81 2.97 -13.00
CA TRP A 405 -25.49 2.37 -12.95
C TRP A 405 -25.58 1.16 -12.01
N GLY A 406 -25.45 -0.05 -12.54
CA GLY A 406 -25.41 -1.25 -11.71
C GLY A 406 -26.16 -2.45 -12.31
N PRO A 407 -26.07 -3.62 -11.66
CA PRO A 407 -26.77 -4.82 -12.08
C PRO A 407 -28.30 -4.65 -11.95
N ASN A 408 -29.04 -5.61 -12.50
CA ASN A 408 -30.48 -5.80 -12.33
C ASN A 408 -31.42 -4.81 -13.04
N TRP A 409 -30.88 -3.87 -13.83
CA TRP A 409 -31.62 -3.19 -14.90
C TRP A 409 -31.43 -3.94 -16.21
N TYR A 410 -32.51 -4.31 -16.89
CA TYR A 410 -32.44 -4.82 -18.25
C TYR A 410 -32.35 -3.68 -19.27
N GLU A 411 -31.99 -4.03 -20.51
CA GLU A 411 -31.95 -3.10 -21.64
C GLU A 411 -33.32 -2.42 -21.87
N PRO A 412 -33.35 -1.19 -22.40
CA PRO A 412 -34.59 -0.51 -22.75
C PRO A 412 -35.38 -1.32 -23.78
N GLU A 413 -36.63 -1.63 -23.45
CA GLU A 413 -37.55 -2.30 -24.35
C GLU A 413 -38.55 -1.31 -24.96
N HIS A 414 -38.84 -1.55 -26.24
CA HIS A 414 -39.77 -0.76 -27.04
C HIS A 414 -40.90 -1.67 -27.51
N SER A 415 -42.08 -1.49 -26.93
CA SER A 415 -43.32 -2.06 -27.48
C SER A 415 -44.08 -0.96 -28.22
N PRO A 416 -44.97 -1.27 -29.18
CA PRO A 416 -45.69 -0.25 -29.95
C PRO A 416 -46.45 0.77 -29.06
N GLY A 417 -45.84 1.91 -28.80
CA GLY A 417 -46.39 2.97 -27.96
C GLY A 417 -46.06 2.90 -26.47
N ALA A 418 -45.07 2.10 -26.04
CA ALA A 418 -44.52 2.17 -24.70
C ALA A 418 -43.01 1.89 -24.66
N ARG A 419 -42.28 2.72 -23.91
CA ARG A 419 -40.85 2.56 -23.56
C ARG A 419 -40.71 2.25 -22.08
N PHE A 420 -39.95 1.22 -21.72
CA PHE A 420 -39.71 0.84 -20.32
C PHE A 420 -38.42 0.03 -20.16
N ARG A 421 -37.95 -0.12 -18.93
CA ARG A 421 -36.94 -1.12 -18.54
C ARG A 421 -37.53 -2.08 -17.51
N TRP A 422 -37.15 -3.34 -17.62
CA TRP A 422 -37.40 -4.33 -16.57
C TRP A 422 -36.37 -4.22 -15.45
N VAL A 423 -36.82 -4.56 -14.25
CA VAL A 423 -36.02 -4.68 -13.04
C VAL A 423 -36.11 -6.11 -12.50
N SER A 424 -34.99 -6.62 -12.03
CA SER A 424 -34.90 -7.82 -11.19
C SER A 424 -34.36 -7.48 -9.80
N GLY A 425 -34.66 -8.30 -8.79
CA GLY A 425 -34.03 -8.23 -7.47
C GLY A 425 -33.97 -6.82 -6.89
N GLU A 426 -32.75 -6.34 -6.64
CA GLU A 426 -32.48 -4.99 -6.13
C GLU A 426 -31.68 -4.17 -7.16
N ALA A 427 -32.31 -3.17 -7.74
CA ALA A 427 -31.71 -2.33 -8.78
C ALA A 427 -31.29 -0.97 -8.23
N ALA A 428 -30.05 -0.58 -8.52
CA ALA A 428 -29.47 0.68 -8.09
C ALA A 428 -29.78 1.83 -9.07
N VAL A 429 -30.16 2.99 -8.54
CA VAL A 429 -30.34 4.25 -9.24
C VAL A 429 -29.43 5.28 -8.61
N LEU A 430 -28.59 5.91 -9.42
CA LEU A 430 -27.81 7.06 -9.00
C LEU A 430 -28.60 8.33 -9.29
N VAL A 431 -28.64 9.25 -8.33
CA VAL A 431 -29.31 10.52 -8.46
C VAL A 431 -28.32 11.63 -8.19
N ARG A 432 -28.13 12.51 -9.18
CA ARG A 432 -27.26 13.69 -9.08
C ARG A 432 -28.13 14.94 -9.05
N ALA A 433 -28.03 15.71 -7.97
CA ALA A 433 -28.79 16.94 -7.80
C ALA A 433 -27.90 18.08 -7.28
N THR A 434 -28.12 19.31 -7.76
CA THR A 434 -27.43 20.51 -7.28
C THR A 434 -28.09 21.14 -6.05
N ALA A 435 -29.27 20.65 -5.67
CA ALA A 435 -30.06 21.05 -4.51
C ALA A 435 -30.60 19.79 -3.80
N PRO A 436 -31.03 19.88 -2.53
CA PRO A 436 -31.60 18.74 -1.81
C PRO A 436 -32.78 18.11 -2.56
N ILE A 437 -32.87 16.78 -2.51
CA ILE A 437 -33.90 16.01 -3.19
C ILE A 437 -35.08 15.84 -2.24
N SER A 438 -36.26 16.27 -2.68
CA SER A 438 -37.52 16.22 -1.92
C SER A 438 -38.40 15.03 -2.26
N SER A 439 -38.29 14.49 -3.48
CA SER A 439 -39.08 13.30 -3.86
C SER A 439 -38.50 12.54 -5.03
N LEU A 440 -38.64 11.21 -5.02
CA LEU A 440 -38.48 10.34 -6.18
C LEU A 440 -39.83 10.16 -6.87
N VAL A 441 -39.89 10.46 -8.15
CA VAL A 441 -41.08 10.24 -8.98
C VAL A 441 -40.86 9.10 -9.97
N MET A 442 -41.84 8.22 -10.08
CA MET A 442 -41.73 7.01 -10.89
C MET A 442 -43.07 6.62 -11.50
N LEU A 443 -43.04 6.11 -12.73
CA LEU A 443 -44.16 5.41 -13.35
C LEU A 443 -43.78 3.92 -13.47
N VAL A 444 -44.46 3.06 -12.71
CA VAL A 444 -44.08 1.66 -12.50
C VAL A 444 -45.26 0.71 -12.62
N GLU A 445 -45.00 -0.54 -12.98
CA GLU A 445 -46.01 -1.59 -13.10
C GLU A 445 -45.46 -2.99 -12.71
N PRO A 446 -46.28 -3.87 -12.10
CA PRO A 446 -45.89 -5.24 -11.78
C PRO A 446 -45.53 -6.07 -13.02
N GLY A 447 -44.52 -6.92 -12.87
CA GLY A 447 -44.10 -7.89 -13.87
C GLY A 447 -44.50 -9.33 -13.56
N PRO A 448 -44.15 -10.30 -14.42
CA PRO A 448 -44.41 -11.71 -14.17
C PRO A 448 -43.65 -12.27 -12.96
N GLY A 449 -42.52 -11.67 -12.56
CA GLY A 449 -41.74 -12.09 -11.38
C GLY A 449 -42.47 -11.92 -10.04
N VAL A 450 -43.55 -11.12 -10.04
CA VAL A 450 -44.50 -10.97 -8.92
C VAL A 450 -45.91 -11.47 -9.30
N GLY A 451 -46.01 -12.29 -10.36
CA GLY A 451 -47.27 -12.85 -10.86
C GLY A 451 -48.24 -11.83 -11.47
N PHE A 452 -47.74 -10.69 -11.94
CA PHE A 452 -48.54 -9.52 -12.35
C PHE A 452 -49.45 -8.94 -11.24
N GLY A 453 -49.29 -9.43 -10.01
CA GLY A 453 -50.09 -9.05 -8.86
C GLY A 453 -49.58 -7.77 -8.19
N ARG A 454 -50.34 -7.30 -7.21
CA ARG A 454 -49.89 -6.22 -6.34
C ARG A 454 -48.62 -6.63 -5.60
N PHE A 455 -47.60 -5.76 -5.61
CA PHE A 455 -46.38 -5.94 -4.82
C PHE A 455 -46.05 -4.71 -3.98
N MET A 456 -45.20 -4.89 -2.97
CA MET A 456 -44.63 -3.78 -2.21
C MET A 456 -43.27 -3.39 -2.81
N LEU A 457 -43.20 -2.19 -3.39
CA LEU A 457 -41.95 -1.58 -3.82
C LEU A 457 -41.23 -1.04 -2.57
N GLN A 458 -40.02 -1.52 -2.35
CA GLN A 458 -39.12 -1.07 -1.32
C GLN A 458 -38.05 -0.16 -1.94
N VAL A 459 -37.85 1.02 -1.35
CA VAL A 459 -36.76 1.94 -1.70
C VAL A 459 -35.81 2.04 -0.53
N ARG A 460 -34.52 1.78 -0.76
CA ARG A 460 -33.45 1.94 0.25
C ARG A 460 -32.44 2.99 -0.17
N SER A 461 -31.83 3.66 0.81
CA SER A 461 -30.68 4.54 0.60
C SER A 461 -29.35 3.77 0.50
N GLY A 462 -28.27 4.47 0.17
CA GLY A 462 -26.89 3.96 0.09
C GLY A 462 -26.41 3.16 1.31
N ASP A 463 -26.89 3.52 2.49
CA ASP A 463 -26.59 2.88 3.78
C ASP A 463 -27.46 1.65 4.10
N GLY A 464 -28.37 1.29 3.19
CA GLY A 464 -29.30 0.17 3.33
C GLY A 464 -30.57 0.47 4.13
N ALA A 465 -30.74 1.71 4.63
CA ALA A 465 -31.95 2.11 5.34
C ALA A 465 -33.15 2.19 4.37
N VAL A 466 -34.30 1.71 4.82
CA VAL A 466 -35.53 1.73 4.02
C VAL A 466 -36.14 3.13 4.10
N VAL A 467 -36.10 3.86 3.00
CA VAL A 467 -36.58 5.25 2.92
C VAL A 467 -38.03 5.35 2.44
N ALA A 468 -38.53 4.35 1.71
CA ALA A 468 -39.94 4.26 1.34
C ALA A 468 -40.40 2.81 1.14
N ARG A 469 -41.69 2.55 1.44
CA ARG A 469 -42.40 1.30 1.11
C ARG A 469 -43.77 1.67 0.56
N VAL A 470 -44.06 1.27 -0.66
CA VAL A 470 -45.30 1.68 -1.34
C VAL A 470 -45.93 0.51 -2.11
N PRO A 471 -47.24 0.28 -2.01
CA PRO A 471 -47.91 -0.72 -2.83
C PRO A 471 -47.97 -0.26 -4.28
N VAL A 472 -47.68 -1.18 -5.20
CA VAL A 472 -47.82 -1.00 -6.64
C VAL A 472 -48.84 -2.00 -7.16
N GLU A 473 -49.87 -1.51 -7.83
CA GLU A 473 -50.94 -2.33 -8.41
C GLU A 473 -51.29 -1.79 -9.79
N GLY A 474 -51.07 -2.59 -10.83
CA GLY A 474 -51.13 -2.13 -12.22
C GLY A 474 -50.20 -0.93 -12.49
N LEU A 475 -50.46 -0.21 -13.58
CA LEU A 475 -49.69 0.97 -13.95
C LEU A 475 -49.92 2.12 -12.97
N THR A 476 -48.92 2.41 -12.13
CA THR A 476 -49.03 3.36 -11.02
C THR A 476 -48.02 4.50 -11.15
N TYR A 477 -48.50 5.75 -11.08
CA TYR A 477 -47.65 6.94 -10.88
C TYR A 477 -47.42 7.14 -9.37
N LEU A 478 -46.14 7.12 -8.99
CA LEU A 478 -45.67 7.28 -7.63
C LEU A 478 -44.90 8.60 -7.47
N GLU A 479 -45.14 9.26 -6.35
CA GLU A 479 -44.36 10.42 -5.88
C GLU A 479 -44.00 10.13 -4.42
N LEU A 480 -42.76 9.72 -4.20
CA LEU A 480 -42.24 9.25 -2.92
C LEU A 480 -41.44 10.38 -2.28
N PRO A 481 -41.89 10.95 -1.14
CA PRO A 481 -41.12 11.96 -0.45
C PRO A 481 -39.79 11.37 0.03
N LEU A 482 -38.70 12.08 -0.22
CA LEU A 482 -37.34 11.74 0.17
C LEU A 482 -36.68 12.94 0.84
N SER A 483 -35.63 12.68 1.62
CA SER A 483 -34.80 13.73 2.22
C SER A 483 -33.33 13.36 1.98
N LEU A 484 -32.86 13.61 0.77
CA LEU A 484 -31.46 13.35 0.39
C LEU A 484 -30.70 14.67 0.17
N PRO A 485 -29.41 14.72 0.53
CA PRO A 485 -28.59 15.90 0.29
C PRO A 485 -28.38 16.17 -1.20
N SER A 486 -27.97 17.41 -1.52
CA SER A 486 -27.40 17.71 -2.84
C SER A 486 -26.12 16.90 -3.08
N GLY A 487 -25.81 16.62 -4.33
CA GLY A 487 -24.68 15.80 -4.76
C GLY A 487 -25.14 14.49 -5.41
N LEU A 488 -24.24 13.51 -5.44
CA LEU A 488 -24.50 12.17 -5.96
C LEU A 488 -24.99 11.25 -4.83
N ASN A 489 -26.15 10.63 -5.03
CA ASN A 489 -26.80 9.73 -4.08
C ASN A 489 -27.14 8.39 -4.76
N ALA A 490 -27.15 7.29 -4.00
CA ALA A 490 -27.63 5.99 -4.47
C ALA A 490 -28.95 5.62 -3.81
N LEU A 491 -29.90 5.14 -4.62
CA LEU A 491 -31.16 4.56 -4.20
C LEU A 491 -31.29 3.15 -4.76
N PHE A 492 -31.80 2.24 -3.96
CA PHE A 492 -32.01 0.84 -4.33
C PHE A 492 -33.50 0.53 -4.37
N LEU A 493 -33.94 -0.08 -5.48
CA LEU A 493 -35.34 -0.39 -5.75
C LEU A 493 -35.52 -1.91 -5.81
N SER A 494 -36.43 -2.46 -5.03
CA SER A 494 -36.72 -3.90 -5.04
C SER A 494 -38.18 -4.21 -4.77
N ALA A 495 -38.63 -5.39 -5.22
CA ALA A 495 -39.93 -5.95 -4.87
C ALA A 495 -39.77 -6.92 -3.69
N GLU A 496 -40.52 -6.74 -2.60
CA GLU A 496 -40.39 -7.60 -1.40
C GLU A 496 -40.74 -9.08 -1.62
N ALA A 497 -41.54 -9.38 -2.65
CA ALA A 497 -41.99 -10.73 -3.01
C ALA A 497 -41.70 -11.06 -4.50
N GLY A 498 -40.64 -10.48 -5.07
CA GLY A 498 -40.19 -10.78 -6.43
C GLY A 498 -39.31 -12.03 -6.53
N GLY A 499 -38.83 -12.34 -7.73
CA GLY A 499 -37.87 -13.41 -8.00
C GLY A 499 -38.44 -14.67 -8.65
N ALA A 500 -39.75 -14.70 -8.97
CA ALA A 500 -40.33 -15.85 -9.65
C ALA A 500 -39.85 -15.93 -11.10
N ALA A 501 -39.47 -17.13 -11.55
CA ALA A 501 -39.19 -17.40 -12.95
C ALA A 501 -40.48 -17.36 -13.78
N CYS A 502 -40.37 -16.93 -15.03
CA CYS A 502 -41.45 -16.98 -16.01
C CYS A 502 -41.18 -18.14 -16.98
N ASP A 503 -42.20 -18.90 -17.37
CA ASP A 503 -42.04 -20.01 -18.31
C ASP A 503 -41.69 -19.55 -19.73
N GLU A 504 -42.04 -18.31 -20.10
CA GLU A 504 -41.89 -17.75 -21.46
C GLU A 504 -40.65 -16.87 -21.64
N ASP A 505 -40.03 -16.39 -20.56
CA ASP A 505 -38.84 -15.52 -20.61
C ASP A 505 -37.80 -16.00 -19.57
N PRO A 506 -36.55 -16.28 -19.97
CA PRO A 506 -35.52 -16.78 -19.06
C PRO A 506 -35.06 -15.74 -18.02
N ARG A 507 -35.47 -14.48 -18.16
CA ARG A 507 -35.13 -13.39 -17.23
C ARG A 507 -36.10 -13.37 -16.04
N ILE A 508 -35.62 -12.89 -14.89
CA ILE A 508 -36.46 -12.55 -13.75
C ILE A 508 -36.98 -11.13 -13.96
N LEU A 509 -38.29 -10.96 -14.13
CA LEU A 509 -38.89 -9.65 -14.48
C LEU A 509 -39.86 -9.21 -13.39
N ASP A 510 -39.34 -8.64 -12.30
CA ASP A 510 -40.14 -8.32 -11.10
C ASP A 510 -41.12 -7.17 -11.36
N PHE A 511 -40.63 -6.08 -11.94
CA PHE A 511 -41.45 -4.93 -12.32
C PHE A 511 -40.80 -4.16 -13.47
N ARG A 512 -41.59 -3.36 -14.18
CA ARG A 512 -41.08 -2.46 -15.22
C ARG A 512 -41.32 -1.00 -14.87
N VAL A 513 -40.36 -0.17 -15.26
CA VAL A 513 -40.37 1.28 -15.04
C VAL A 513 -40.42 1.99 -16.38
N PHE A 514 -41.37 2.91 -16.53
CA PHE A 514 -41.60 3.69 -17.74
C PHE A 514 -40.98 5.09 -17.67
N GLY A 515 -40.82 5.62 -16.46
CA GLY A 515 -40.21 6.92 -16.22
C GLY A 515 -39.75 7.04 -14.77
N LEU A 516 -38.59 7.64 -14.54
CA LEU A 516 -38.01 7.85 -13.21
C LEU A 516 -37.26 9.18 -13.16
N ALA A 517 -37.57 10.04 -12.20
CA ALA A 517 -36.82 11.28 -11.96
C ALA A 517 -36.89 11.67 -10.48
N CYS A 518 -36.17 12.73 -10.10
CA CYS A 518 -36.24 13.32 -8.78
C CYS A 518 -36.69 14.77 -8.86
N HIS A 519 -37.42 15.23 -7.85
CA HIS A 519 -37.67 16.64 -7.62
C HIS A 519 -36.71 17.18 -6.56
N THR A 520 -36.25 18.41 -6.76
CA THR A 520 -35.43 19.13 -5.80
C THR A 520 -36.27 20.17 -5.07
N THR A 521 -35.91 20.49 -3.83
CA THR A 521 -36.44 21.67 -3.16
C THR A 521 -35.94 22.92 -3.90
N GLY A 522 -36.84 23.86 -4.23
CA GLY A 522 -36.43 25.21 -4.61
C GLY A 522 -35.54 25.79 -3.50
N SER A 523 -34.62 26.68 -3.84
CA SER A 523 -33.68 27.30 -2.90
C SER A 523 -34.39 27.83 -1.64
N GLY A 524 -34.31 27.09 -0.53
CA GLY A 524 -34.97 27.46 0.72
C GLY A 524 -35.62 26.27 1.41
N ASP A 525 -34.78 25.40 1.99
CA ASP A 525 -34.89 24.92 3.38
C ASP A 525 -33.82 23.85 3.59
N ALA A 526 -33.03 24.01 4.65
CA ALA A 526 -31.95 23.10 4.98
C ALA A 526 -32.51 21.75 5.45
N PRO A 527 -31.83 20.62 5.14
CA PRO A 527 -32.27 19.29 5.58
C PRO A 527 -32.33 19.19 7.12
N ASP A 528 -33.28 18.39 7.63
CA ASP A 528 -33.38 18.04 9.05
C ASP A 528 -32.08 17.38 9.54
N PRO A 529 -31.38 17.96 10.55
CA PRO A 529 -30.06 17.49 10.99
C PRO A 529 -30.09 16.14 11.73
N THR A 530 -31.26 15.52 11.94
CA THR A 530 -31.38 14.29 12.75
C THR A 530 -31.08 12.99 11.99
N ILE A 531 -30.92 13.02 10.66
CA ILE A 531 -30.57 11.83 9.86
C ILE A 531 -29.21 12.05 9.16
N PRO A 532 -28.10 11.49 9.68
CA PRO A 532 -26.81 11.55 9.01
C PRO A 532 -26.82 10.61 7.79
N VAL A 533 -27.21 11.11 6.62
CA VAL A 533 -27.06 10.37 5.36
C VAL A 533 -25.57 10.28 5.05
N ARG A 534 -24.99 9.08 5.23
CA ARG A 534 -23.66 8.76 4.72
C ARG A 534 -23.82 8.34 3.25
N PRO A 535 -23.35 9.10 2.25
CA PRO A 535 -23.66 8.84 0.84
C PRO A 535 -22.79 7.72 0.24
N TRP A 536 -22.21 6.83 1.05
CA TRP A 536 -21.47 5.68 0.54
C TRP A 536 -22.43 4.65 -0.02
N ALA A 537 -22.07 4.05 -1.14
CA ALA A 537 -22.81 2.92 -1.70
C ALA A 537 -21.83 1.99 -2.43
N ALA A 538 -21.95 0.69 -2.19
CA ALA A 538 -21.10 -0.34 -2.79
C ALA A 538 -21.93 -1.21 -3.73
N LEU A 539 -21.45 -1.37 -4.96
CA LEU A 539 -22.09 -2.11 -6.04
C LEU A 539 -21.06 -3.05 -6.68
N SER A 540 -21.52 -4.11 -7.33
CA SER A 540 -20.67 -4.98 -8.15
C SER A 540 -21.44 -5.52 -9.34
N ALA A 541 -20.74 -5.72 -10.45
CA ALA A 541 -21.25 -6.50 -11.58
C ALA A 541 -21.20 -8.01 -11.25
N LEU A 542 -21.87 -8.83 -12.08
CA LEU A 542 -21.73 -10.29 -12.00
C LEU A 542 -20.28 -10.67 -12.35
N PRO A 543 -19.68 -11.62 -11.61
CA PRO A 543 -18.33 -12.08 -11.87
C PRO A 543 -18.26 -12.82 -13.21
N ILE A 544 -17.15 -12.68 -13.92
CA ILE A 544 -16.75 -13.53 -15.04
C ILE A 544 -15.57 -14.40 -14.64
N SER A 545 -15.22 -15.38 -15.47
CA SER A 545 -14.08 -16.26 -15.21
C SER A 545 -12.78 -15.45 -15.05
N PRO A 546 -11.96 -15.75 -14.01
CA PRO A 546 -10.64 -15.15 -13.89
C PRO A 546 -9.73 -15.58 -15.05
N ALA A 547 -8.72 -14.79 -15.38
CA ALA A 547 -7.80 -15.14 -16.46
C ALA A 547 -6.92 -16.35 -16.12
N ILE A 548 -6.58 -16.51 -14.84
CA ILE A 548 -5.75 -17.61 -14.34
C ILE A 548 -6.55 -18.42 -13.32
N ASP A 549 -6.67 -19.72 -13.59
CA ASP A 549 -7.16 -20.67 -12.61
C ASP A 549 -6.04 -21.05 -11.64
N TRP A 550 -5.86 -20.24 -10.59
CA TRP A 550 -4.84 -20.47 -9.56
C TRP A 550 -5.00 -21.79 -8.82
N ALA A 551 -6.23 -22.30 -8.68
CA ALA A 551 -6.46 -23.61 -8.08
C ALA A 551 -5.80 -24.69 -8.94
N SER A 552 -6.03 -24.63 -10.25
CA SER A 552 -5.43 -25.54 -11.23
C SER A 552 -3.90 -25.42 -11.31
N THR A 553 -3.38 -24.20 -11.37
CA THR A 553 -1.94 -23.92 -11.47
C THR A 553 -1.14 -24.46 -10.30
N LEU A 554 -1.73 -24.49 -9.10
CA LEU A 554 -1.01 -24.78 -7.86
C LEU A 554 -1.36 -26.13 -7.23
N ARG A 555 -2.14 -26.98 -7.94
CA ARG A 555 -2.56 -28.31 -7.44
C ARG A 555 -1.39 -29.17 -6.98
N ASN A 556 -0.27 -29.13 -7.69
CA ASN A 556 0.89 -29.98 -7.38
C ASN A 556 1.61 -29.55 -6.09
N ASP A 557 1.44 -28.29 -5.68
CA ASP A 557 2.16 -27.69 -4.54
C ASP A 557 1.23 -27.41 -3.35
N GLU A 558 -0.06 -27.77 -3.43
CA GLU A 558 -1.10 -27.38 -2.48
C GLU A 558 -0.74 -27.78 -1.04
N HIS A 559 -0.31 -29.03 -0.83
CA HIS A 559 0.08 -29.52 0.50
C HIS A 559 1.25 -28.73 1.10
N ILE A 560 2.27 -28.42 0.29
CA ILE A 560 3.42 -27.62 0.74
C ILE A 560 2.96 -26.21 1.10
N LEU A 561 2.10 -25.61 0.28
CA LEU A 561 1.59 -24.26 0.49
C LEU A 561 0.69 -24.15 1.73
N GLU A 562 -0.07 -25.20 2.06
CA GLU A 562 -0.86 -25.26 3.30
C GLU A 562 0.04 -25.30 4.55
N ASP A 563 1.10 -26.11 4.53
CA ASP A 563 2.06 -26.23 5.64
C ASP A 563 2.82 -24.93 5.95
N LEU A 564 3.02 -24.09 4.92
CA LEU A 564 3.62 -22.76 5.03
C LEU A 564 2.70 -21.73 5.71
N GLY A 565 1.39 -21.97 5.76
CA GLY A 565 0.42 -21.12 6.46
C GLY A 565 0.30 -19.70 5.87
N ARG A 566 0.52 -18.68 6.70
CA ARG A 566 0.44 -17.25 6.33
C ARG A 566 1.74 -16.53 6.72
N PRO A 567 2.81 -16.65 5.93
CA PRO A 567 4.08 -16.06 6.28
C PRO A 567 4.05 -14.53 6.13
N GLN A 568 4.97 -13.87 6.83
CA GLN A 568 5.17 -12.42 6.68
C GLN A 568 5.91 -12.11 5.36
N TYR A 569 5.52 -11.01 4.73
CA TYR A 569 6.29 -10.37 3.67
C TYR A 569 7.15 -9.24 4.27
N LEU A 570 8.47 -9.43 4.24
CA LEU A 570 9.44 -8.54 4.88
C LEU A 570 9.86 -7.39 3.96
N HIS A 571 10.37 -6.31 4.57
CA HIS A 571 10.93 -5.14 3.89
C HIS A 571 12.34 -5.46 3.34
N LEU A 572 12.41 -5.81 2.05
CA LEU A 572 13.67 -6.20 1.39
C LEU A 572 14.27 -5.14 0.47
N TYR A 573 13.49 -4.14 0.05
CA TYR A 573 14.00 -3.11 -0.86
C TYR A 573 14.93 -2.16 -0.12
N ALA A 574 16.15 -2.02 -0.63
CA ALA A 574 17.21 -1.23 0.01
C ALA A 574 17.51 -1.64 1.46
N CYS A 575 17.31 -2.93 1.79
CA CYS A 575 17.30 -3.32 3.19
C CYS A 575 18.68 -3.24 3.88
N GLY A 576 19.78 -3.21 3.13
CA GLY A 576 21.12 -2.99 3.67
C GLY A 576 21.38 -1.59 4.25
N ASP A 577 20.54 -0.60 3.94
CA ASP A 577 20.76 0.82 4.33
C ASP A 577 20.33 1.13 5.77
N PHE A 578 19.44 0.34 6.35
CA PHE A 578 19.03 0.50 7.75
C PHE A 578 18.61 -0.83 8.36
N THR A 579 19.51 -1.46 9.11
CA THR A 579 19.21 -2.69 9.84
C THR A 579 19.53 -2.50 11.31
N LEU A 580 18.51 -2.39 12.16
CA LEU A 580 18.69 -2.12 13.59
C LEU A 580 18.10 -3.25 14.42
N LEU A 581 18.94 -3.91 15.22
CA LEU A 581 18.59 -4.98 16.15
C LEU A 581 19.24 -4.71 17.51
N ALA A 582 18.78 -5.40 18.56
CA ALA A 582 19.55 -5.43 19.80
C ALA A 582 20.90 -6.12 19.56
N ARG A 583 21.93 -5.73 20.31
CA ARG A 583 23.26 -6.33 20.18
C ARG A 583 23.23 -7.85 20.42
N GLU A 584 22.47 -8.32 21.41
CA GLU A 584 22.34 -9.77 21.66
C GLU A 584 21.69 -10.51 20.49
N ASP A 585 20.68 -9.91 19.86
CA ASP A 585 20.00 -10.53 18.70
C ASP A 585 20.94 -10.65 17.49
N TRP A 586 21.83 -9.67 17.27
CA TRP A 586 22.89 -9.77 16.26
C TRP A 586 23.84 -10.95 16.50
N PHE A 587 24.14 -11.25 17.77
CA PHE A 587 25.02 -12.34 18.16
C PHE A 587 24.34 -13.70 18.00
N ASP A 588 23.03 -13.77 18.29
CA ASP A 588 22.23 -14.97 18.12
C ASP A 588 22.16 -15.42 16.65
N ILE A 589 22.10 -14.46 15.72
CA ILE A 589 22.08 -14.74 14.26
C ILE A 589 23.46 -14.70 13.60
N ARG A 590 24.49 -14.33 14.36
CA ARG A 590 25.91 -14.23 13.93
C ARG A 590 26.17 -13.28 12.76
N GLY A 591 25.43 -12.17 12.68
CA GLY A 591 25.63 -11.14 11.65
C GLY A 591 25.15 -11.53 10.24
N TYR A 592 25.51 -10.71 9.25
CA TYR A 592 25.24 -10.97 7.82
C TYR A 592 26.02 -12.20 7.34
N ALA A 593 25.51 -12.95 6.35
CA ALA A 593 26.23 -14.08 5.77
C ALA A 593 27.59 -13.64 5.19
N GLU A 594 28.70 -14.24 5.67
CA GLU A 594 30.07 -13.89 5.27
C GLU A 594 30.51 -14.63 3.99
N LEU A 595 29.75 -14.43 2.92
CA LEU A 595 30.06 -15.03 1.62
C LEU A 595 31.13 -14.21 0.87
N HIS A 596 32.08 -14.90 0.22
CA HIS A 596 33.12 -14.26 -0.60
C HIS A 596 32.57 -13.84 -1.98
N GLN A 597 31.49 -13.06 -1.98
CA GLN A 597 30.67 -12.74 -3.14
C GLN A 597 30.27 -11.26 -3.12
N PHE A 598 29.72 -10.76 -4.23
CA PHE A 598 29.18 -9.39 -4.25
C PHE A 598 27.90 -9.31 -3.41
N SER A 599 27.65 -8.17 -2.77
CA SER A 599 26.72 -8.05 -1.62
C SER A 599 25.22 -8.16 -1.92
N MET A 600 24.82 -8.30 -3.19
CA MET A 600 23.41 -8.41 -3.57
C MET A 600 22.69 -9.50 -2.78
N HIS A 601 21.53 -9.14 -2.23
CA HIS A 601 20.63 -10.00 -1.44
C HIS A 601 21.18 -10.56 -0.12
N LEU A 602 22.43 -10.30 0.28
CA LEU A 602 22.96 -10.77 1.56
C LEU A 602 22.24 -10.12 2.76
N ASP A 603 21.78 -8.89 2.60
CA ASP A 603 20.92 -8.18 3.55
C ASP A 603 19.50 -8.77 3.62
N SER A 604 18.96 -9.19 2.47
CA SER A 604 17.65 -9.83 2.36
C SER A 604 17.66 -11.21 3.05
N ILE A 605 18.75 -11.96 2.90
CA ILE A 605 18.99 -13.20 3.63
C ILE A 605 18.97 -12.94 5.13
N LEU A 606 19.72 -11.93 5.61
CA LEU A 606 19.74 -11.56 7.02
C LEU A 606 18.32 -11.26 7.55
N CYS A 607 17.51 -10.52 6.79
CA CYS A 607 16.15 -10.17 7.22
C CYS A 607 15.30 -11.42 7.50
N TYR A 608 15.36 -12.42 6.62
CA TYR A 608 14.65 -13.69 6.85
C TYR A 608 15.31 -14.56 7.92
N THR A 609 16.65 -14.58 8.02
CA THR A 609 17.35 -15.25 9.13
C THR A 609 16.91 -14.69 10.48
N ALA A 610 16.84 -13.36 10.62
CA ALA A 610 16.37 -12.68 11.81
C ALA A 610 14.89 -13.03 12.13
N HIS A 611 14.01 -12.95 11.12
CA HIS A 611 12.61 -13.32 11.29
C HIS A 611 12.44 -14.76 11.79
N HIS A 612 13.13 -15.71 11.16
CA HIS A 612 13.05 -17.12 11.54
C HIS A 612 13.82 -17.47 12.82
N ALA A 613 14.73 -16.60 13.29
CA ALA A 613 15.29 -16.65 14.64
C ALA A 613 14.31 -16.15 15.72
N GLY A 614 13.15 -15.63 15.30
CA GLY A 614 12.04 -15.21 16.17
C GLY A 614 11.95 -13.71 16.38
N LEU A 615 12.65 -12.89 15.59
CA LEU A 615 12.53 -11.44 15.66
C LEU A 615 11.29 -10.95 14.91
N SER A 616 10.59 -9.97 15.48
CA SER A 616 9.48 -9.29 14.81
C SER A 616 9.98 -8.11 13.98
N GLU A 617 9.58 -8.03 12.71
CA GLU A 617 9.89 -6.86 11.89
C GLU A 617 9.04 -5.66 12.34
N VAL A 618 9.68 -4.51 12.51
CA VAL A 618 9.03 -3.23 12.80
C VAL A 618 9.49 -2.20 11.77
N ILE A 619 8.60 -1.79 10.87
CA ILE A 619 8.87 -0.72 9.91
C ILE A 619 8.50 0.61 10.57
N LEU A 620 9.49 1.49 10.73
CA LEU A 620 9.28 2.81 11.34
C LEU A 620 8.44 3.69 10.40
N PRO A 621 7.31 4.26 10.87
CA PRO A 621 6.40 5.01 10.01
C PRO A 621 6.89 6.43 9.72
N GLU A 622 6.32 7.03 8.69
CA GLU A 622 6.39 8.46 8.44
C GLU A 622 6.04 9.30 9.69
N PRO A 623 6.71 10.44 9.94
CA PRO A 623 7.71 11.11 9.09
C PRO A 623 9.14 10.56 9.17
N MET A 624 9.39 9.48 9.94
CA MET A 624 10.74 8.93 10.09
C MET A 624 11.19 8.27 8.79
N ARG A 625 12.35 8.69 8.30
CA ARG A 625 12.95 8.16 7.07
C ARG A 625 14.47 8.32 7.06
N ILE A 626 15.09 7.62 6.13
CA ILE A 626 16.49 7.84 5.73
C ILE A 626 16.53 8.36 4.30
N TYR A 627 17.50 9.23 4.03
CA TYR A 627 17.81 9.72 2.70
C TYR A 627 19.10 9.09 2.22
N HIS A 628 19.12 8.53 1.01
CA HIS A 628 20.31 8.01 0.37
C HIS A 628 20.75 8.98 -0.74
N ILE A 629 21.99 9.45 -0.64
CA ILE A 629 22.55 10.40 -1.60
C ILE A 629 22.96 9.63 -2.86
N GLU A 630 22.28 9.89 -3.98
CA GLU A 630 22.55 9.24 -5.25
C GLU A 630 24.02 9.42 -5.66
N HIS A 631 24.62 8.37 -6.20
CA HIS A 631 26.01 8.32 -6.65
C HIS A 631 26.07 7.87 -8.12
N GLY A 632 27.22 8.04 -8.80
CA GLY A 632 27.33 7.82 -10.25
C GLY A 632 26.77 6.47 -10.73
N ALA A 633 26.13 6.47 -11.90
CA ALA A 633 25.45 5.31 -12.47
C ALA A 633 26.32 4.04 -12.44
N GLY A 634 25.72 2.93 -12.00
CA GLY A 634 26.36 1.61 -11.93
C GLY A 634 27.33 1.41 -10.76
N SER A 635 27.65 2.41 -9.92
CA SER A 635 28.56 2.22 -8.76
C SER A 635 27.90 1.49 -7.59
N GLY A 636 26.60 1.68 -7.38
CA GLY A 636 25.72 0.87 -6.52
C GLY A 636 24.48 0.42 -7.30
N TRP A 637 23.53 -0.25 -6.62
CA TRP A 637 22.31 -0.71 -7.27
C TRP A 637 21.30 0.45 -7.40
N THR A 638 20.88 0.71 -8.64
CA THR A 638 19.76 1.57 -9.02
C THR A 638 19.00 0.84 -10.15
N PRO A 639 17.68 1.00 -10.30
CA PRO A 639 16.95 0.43 -11.43
C PRO A 639 17.55 0.81 -12.79
N GLU A 640 18.06 2.04 -12.92
CA GLU A 640 18.67 2.54 -14.16
C GLU A 640 20.05 1.92 -14.43
N GLY A 641 20.82 1.61 -13.37
CA GLY A 641 22.19 1.10 -13.45
C GLY A 641 22.33 -0.40 -13.26
N GLU A 642 21.24 -1.12 -12.99
CA GLU A 642 21.24 -2.55 -12.63
C GLU A 642 21.97 -3.42 -13.67
N ASN A 643 21.62 -3.27 -14.95
CA ASN A 643 22.20 -4.07 -16.02
C ASN A 643 23.72 -3.82 -16.17
N GLU A 644 24.15 -2.57 -16.08
CA GLU A 644 25.57 -2.20 -16.12
C GLU A 644 26.33 -2.78 -14.93
N MET A 645 25.73 -2.75 -13.74
CA MET A 645 26.28 -3.32 -12.52
C MET A 645 26.47 -4.85 -12.68
N TYR A 646 25.42 -5.58 -13.08
CA TYR A 646 25.51 -7.03 -13.29
C TYR A 646 26.54 -7.40 -14.36
N MET A 647 26.58 -6.68 -15.49
CA MET A 647 27.60 -6.91 -16.52
C MET A 647 29.02 -6.69 -15.98
N ARG A 648 29.25 -5.65 -15.18
CA ARG A 648 30.56 -5.38 -14.58
C ARG A 648 30.98 -6.48 -13.62
N ILE A 649 30.07 -6.97 -12.78
CA ILE A 649 30.31 -8.04 -11.82
C ILE A 649 30.61 -9.35 -12.55
N ALA A 650 29.81 -9.70 -13.56
CA ALA A 650 29.99 -10.89 -14.39
C ALA A 650 31.33 -10.88 -15.13
N ARG A 651 31.75 -9.74 -15.70
CA ARG A 651 33.07 -9.58 -16.34
C ARG A 651 34.24 -9.82 -15.38
N LYS A 652 34.06 -9.58 -14.08
CA LYS A 652 35.06 -9.84 -13.04
C LYS A 652 35.04 -11.28 -12.52
N GLY A 653 34.09 -12.10 -12.96
CA GLY A 653 33.91 -13.48 -12.48
C GLY A 653 33.58 -13.57 -10.99
N ILE A 654 32.92 -12.54 -10.44
CA ILE A 654 32.50 -12.51 -9.04
C ILE A 654 31.08 -13.09 -8.95
N GLU A 655 30.87 -14.03 -8.04
CA GLU A 655 29.57 -14.63 -7.79
C GLU A 655 28.62 -13.64 -7.08
N THR A 656 27.32 -13.80 -7.32
CA THR A 656 26.22 -13.09 -6.65
C THR A 656 25.14 -14.10 -6.31
N VAL A 657 24.47 -13.93 -5.17
CA VAL A 657 23.21 -14.63 -4.91
C VAL A 657 22.18 -14.13 -5.93
N SER A 658 21.57 -15.05 -6.68
CA SER A 658 20.47 -14.70 -7.60
C SER A 658 19.16 -14.51 -6.83
N TYR A 659 18.20 -13.82 -7.45
CA TYR A 659 16.86 -13.69 -6.87
C TYR A 659 16.21 -15.07 -6.63
N ASP A 660 16.32 -16.00 -7.57
CA ASP A 660 15.80 -17.36 -7.42
C ASP A 660 16.43 -18.12 -6.24
N GLN A 661 17.74 -17.94 -6.01
CA GLN A 661 18.43 -18.52 -4.86
C GLN A 661 17.93 -17.90 -3.55
N LEU A 662 17.73 -16.59 -3.51
CA LEU A 662 17.12 -15.91 -2.35
C LEU A 662 15.73 -16.47 -2.07
N VAL A 663 14.87 -16.59 -3.09
CA VAL A 663 13.51 -17.12 -2.93
C VAL A 663 13.53 -18.57 -2.47
N ALA A 664 14.42 -19.41 -3.00
CA ALA A 664 14.58 -20.78 -2.54
C ALA A 664 14.99 -20.85 -1.06
N LEU A 665 15.90 -19.98 -0.60
CA LEU A 665 16.29 -19.88 0.82
C LEU A 665 15.13 -19.41 1.70
N ILE A 666 14.34 -18.44 1.25
CA ILE A 666 13.13 -17.97 1.94
C ILE A 666 12.15 -19.15 2.10
N THR A 667 11.87 -19.86 1.02
CA THR A 667 10.98 -21.02 1.04
C THR A 667 11.51 -22.11 1.98
N GLN A 668 12.81 -22.39 1.95
CA GLN A 668 13.44 -23.33 2.88
C GLN A 668 13.20 -22.93 4.34
N MET A 669 13.51 -21.68 4.72
CA MET A 669 13.33 -21.19 6.10
C MET A 669 11.87 -21.22 6.55
N ARG A 670 10.93 -20.89 5.65
CA ARG A 670 9.49 -20.99 5.93
C ARG A 670 9.06 -22.44 6.16
N THR A 671 9.55 -23.39 5.36
CA THR A 671 9.23 -24.82 5.51
C THR A 671 9.77 -25.40 6.82
N ILE A 672 11.05 -25.14 7.13
CA ILE A 672 11.69 -25.72 8.34
C ILE A 672 11.37 -24.93 9.62
N LYS A 673 10.80 -23.73 9.50
CA LYS A 673 10.45 -22.81 10.60
C LYS A 673 11.66 -22.52 11.51
N ALA A 674 12.82 -22.35 10.88
CA ALA A 674 14.11 -22.13 11.55
C ALA A 674 15.02 -21.26 10.67
N PRO A 675 15.93 -20.49 11.28
CA PRO A 675 16.83 -19.62 10.54
C PRO A 675 17.95 -20.44 9.88
N VAL A 676 18.43 -19.96 8.74
CA VAL A 676 19.71 -20.41 8.18
C VAL A 676 20.80 -19.48 8.68
N ILE A 677 21.71 -20.01 9.51
CA ILE A 677 22.88 -19.30 10.03
C ILE A 677 24.10 -19.73 9.22
N PHE A 678 24.71 -18.78 8.52
CA PHE A 678 25.85 -19.05 7.62
C PHE A 678 27.20 -19.04 8.34
N ASN A 679 27.31 -18.27 9.42
CA ASN A 679 28.60 -17.98 10.03
C ASN A 679 28.91 -18.90 11.22
N MET A 680 30.20 -19.19 11.39
CA MET A 680 30.73 -19.93 12.53
C MET A 680 31.08 -18.98 13.69
N ASP A 681 31.67 -19.49 14.78
CA ASP A 681 31.95 -18.69 15.99
C ASP A 681 32.96 -17.55 15.75
N ALA A 682 33.82 -17.69 14.72
CA ALA A 682 34.85 -16.73 14.35
C ALA A 682 34.32 -15.51 13.55
N TRP A 683 33.01 -15.39 13.33
CA TRP A 683 32.38 -14.31 12.55
C TRP A 683 32.81 -12.90 12.98
N GLY A 684 32.79 -11.97 12.03
CA GLY A 684 33.22 -10.58 12.22
C GLY A 684 34.71 -10.47 12.54
N LEU A 685 35.53 -11.40 12.02
CA LEU A 685 36.97 -11.49 12.29
C LEU A 685 37.27 -11.46 13.79
N SER A 686 36.49 -12.19 14.60
CA SER A 686 36.60 -12.10 16.06
C SER A 686 37.90 -12.67 16.64
N GLU A 687 38.61 -13.48 15.86
CA GLU A 687 39.93 -14.02 16.19
C GLU A 687 41.09 -13.03 15.95
N TYR A 688 40.85 -11.91 15.27
CA TYR A 688 41.88 -10.90 14.99
C TYR A 688 41.79 -9.71 15.95
N SER A 689 42.95 -9.30 16.46
CA SER A 689 43.13 -7.98 17.06
C SER A 689 43.36 -6.97 15.95
N LEU A 690 42.40 -6.07 15.75
CA LEU A 690 42.44 -5.05 14.70
C LEU A 690 42.83 -3.70 15.30
N MET A 691 43.50 -2.86 14.50
CA MET A 691 43.86 -1.51 14.94
C MET A 691 42.61 -0.65 15.07
N GLU A 692 42.46 0.03 16.20
CA GLU A 692 41.38 0.97 16.45
C GLU A 692 41.93 2.39 16.67
N THR A 693 41.34 3.36 16.00
CA THR A 693 41.69 4.78 16.10
C THR A 693 40.47 5.59 16.56
N VAL A 694 40.67 6.50 17.50
CA VAL A 694 39.66 7.50 17.92
C VAL A 694 40.06 8.85 17.31
N PRO A 695 39.38 9.33 16.27
CA PRO A 695 39.72 10.60 15.63
C PRO A 695 39.51 11.80 16.58
N GLY A 696 40.32 12.85 16.42
CA GLY A 696 40.16 14.10 17.19
C GLY A 696 40.76 14.10 18.60
N VAL A 697 41.20 12.94 19.12
CA VAL A 697 41.97 12.86 20.37
C VAL A 697 43.45 12.90 20.03
N ALA A 698 44.16 13.96 20.42
CA ALA A 698 45.62 13.99 20.30
C ALA A 698 46.22 12.75 20.99
N PRO A 699 47.20 12.06 20.39
CA PRO A 699 47.83 10.92 21.04
C PRO A 699 48.36 11.36 22.40
N ARG A 700 47.89 10.72 23.48
CA ARG A 700 48.53 10.87 24.79
C ARG A 700 49.94 10.32 24.64
N ALA A 701 50.92 11.22 24.62
CA ALA A 701 52.29 10.84 24.93
C ALA A 701 52.30 10.21 26.33
N ASP A 702 52.97 9.06 26.42
CA ASP A 702 53.48 8.42 27.63
C ASP A 702 52.48 7.83 28.63
N ILE A 703 52.20 6.54 28.47
CA ILE A 703 52.39 5.57 29.57
C ILE A 703 53.08 4.33 28.98
N CYS A 704 54.40 4.27 29.15
CA CYS A 704 55.19 3.06 28.97
C CYS A 704 54.73 2.03 30.01
N PRO A 705 54.31 0.80 29.65
CA PRO A 705 54.12 -0.24 30.63
C PRO A 705 55.52 -0.70 31.06
N LEU A 706 55.90 -0.39 32.29
CA LEU A 706 57.01 -1.05 32.97
C LEU A 706 56.73 -2.55 32.98
N ILE A 707 57.47 -3.28 32.14
CA ILE A 707 57.59 -4.73 32.23
C ILE A 707 58.44 -4.99 33.47
N GLU A 708 57.80 -5.38 34.58
CA GLU A 708 58.50 -6.01 35.70
C GLU A 708 58.97 -7.40 35.25
N SER A 709 60.28 -7.53 35.09
CA SER A 709 60.98 -8.80 34.91
C SER A 709 61.03 -9.55 36.24
N SER A 710 60.06 -10.43 36.49
CA SER A 710 60.23 -11.45 37.53
C SER A 710 61.12 -12.58 37.00
N HIS A 711 62.42 -12.50 37.31
CA HIS A 711 63.32 -13.64 37.31
C HIS A 711 62.79 -14.72 38.27
N VAL A 712 62.47 -15.90 37.73
CA VAL A 712 62.36 -17.12 38.54
C VAL A 712 63.68 -17.86 38.41
N SER A 713 64.45 -17.83 39.50
CA SER A 713 65.60 -18.71 39.72
C SER A 713 65.13 -20.15 39.91
N THR A 714 65.87 -21.04 39.26
CA THR A 714 66.01 -22.45 39.57
C THR A 714 66.25 -22.71 41.06
N GLN A 715 65.41 -23.53 41.68
CA GLN A 715 65.78 -24.71 42.49
C GLN A 715 64.57 -25.61 42.70
#